data_AF-A0A414FWM4-F1
#
_entry.id   AF-A0A414FWM4-F1
#
_cell.length_a   1.000
_cell.length_b   1.000
_cell.length_c   1.000
_cell.angle_alpha   90.00
_cell.angle_beta   90.00
_cell.angle_gamma   90.00
#
_symmetry.space_group_name_H-M   'P 1'
#
loop_
_entity.id
_entity.type
_entity.pdbx_description
1 polymer ?
#
loop_
_entity_poly.entity_id
_entity_poly.type
_entity_poly.pdbx_seq_one_letter_code
_entity_poly.pdbx_strand_id
1 'polypeptide(L)'
;MANFSFIDLFAGIGGFRLALQSVGGTCIGFSEIAPDAINTYCQNFKEDTSANFGDITKLKTLPEHDFMTAGVPCQSWSIAGKNLGFDDDRGQLWNDTLYLLNKVRPKAFIFENVKGLADPRNAKALEYILNRIKQAGYYSKVNVLNAYDYGVPQTRIRIYIIGFKEKKYLDKFALAPATPGCIQLSDVLDDCEAKECRQSNDNNARWSLSCNEKGFNDYFLFNDLRNGSTTIHSWDIQETTDREKNICYLLLKNRRKDKYGELDGNPLNIKHFQELDSSIKESDLEVLVEKGILKRVSYLYKVREVSNDLSDDAKWVLNQAKNGIINFDTLKSSKELKKRKINALDTLFMLETIGAVKCIEERYDFKNTKISTGLAGINRIFLPTCKIYPTLVASDTNDYVTTENLNADNIEDFRAKFMESVYRAGNYRQISKQEACRIQGFPANFLLPPTRARWMKLIGNSVAVPVIKMLANAIVNTGVFEGQENITVKRKHKAIQLDLLSLFEEYGEHPITENFIVHDNNDTSYDKMMSKRNIIKEDKNVLISLVKKDNEKAFLDKSAKVYYTGKKFPTTVALNKLFYFMPYIKGKGVKDLWLIKVARLGFRKEGTPLEDKNDLRLVFEIEYVSPIFDDYQSVELKIWRTFTDSTIYELLKTNKKKN
;
A
#
# COMPACT_ATOMS: atom_id res chain seq x y z
N MET A 1 -25.80 -23.03 18.92
CA MET A 1 -25.32 -22.04 17.92
C MET A 1 -26.20 -22.16 16.70
N ALA A 2 -26.41 -21.08 15.94
CA ALA A 2 -27.08 -21.19 14.65
C ALA A 2 -26.25 -22.08 13.72
N ASN A 3 -26.90 -22.75 12.77
CA ASN A 3 -26.21 -23.52 11.73
C ASN A 3 -26.59 -22.92 10.39
N PHE A 4 -25.61 -22.44 9.64
CA PHE A 4 -25.81 -21.87 8.30
C PHE A 4 -24.54 -21.99 7.48
N SER A 5 -24.69 -22.02 6.16
CA SER A 5 -23.57 -22.03 5.23
C SER A 5 -23.26 -20.64 4.69
N PHE A 6 -22.00 -20.35 4.40
CA PHE A 6 -21.63 -19.07 3.80
C PHE A 6 -20.49 -19.17 2.78
N ILE A 7 -20.41 -18.14 1.92
CA ILE A 7 -19.29 -17.89 1.01
C ILE A 7 -18.67 -16.54 1.33
N ASP A 8 -17.33 -16.50 1.32
CA ASP A 8 -16.53 -15.29 1.56
C ASP A 8 -15.96 -14.72 0.25
N LEU A 9 -16.59 -13.68 -0.30
CA LEU A 9 -16.11 -13.00 -1.50
C LEU A 9 -15.18 -11.84 -1.13
N PHE A 10 -14.13 -11.63 -1.94
CA PHE A 10 -13.04 -10.70 -1.62
C PHE A 10 -12.47 -11.01 -0.23
N ALA A 11 -12.20 -12.30 -0.01
CA ALA A 11 -12.01 -12.86 1.32
C ALA A 11 -10.83 -12.23 2.07
N GLY A 12 -9.83 -11.72 1.34
CA GLY A 12 -8.60 -11.22 1.93
C GLY A 12 -7.97 -12.29 2.81
N ILE A 13 -7.71 -11.93 4.07
CA ILE A 13 -7.19 -12.86 5.08
C ILE A 13 -8.28 -13.53 5.92
N GLY A 14 -9.55 -13.40 5.54
CA GLY A 14 -10.67 -14.10 6.16
C GLY A 14 -11.22 -13.47 7.44
N GLY A 15 -11.29 -12.13 7.48
CA GLY A 15 -11.93 -11.42 8.58
C GLY A 15 -13.43 -11.74 8.70
N PHE A 16 -14.13 -11.89 7.56
CA PHE A 16 -15.51 -12.37 7.54
C PHE A 16 -15.59 -13.82 8.02
N ARG A 17 -14.78 -14.72 7.43
CA ARG A 17 -14.74 -16.13 7.86
C ARG A 17 -14.56 -16.28 9.36
N LEU A 18 -13.57 -15.62 9.96
CA LEU A 18 -13.30 -15.72 11.39
C LEU A 18 -14.51 -15.29 12.24
N ALA A 19 -15.16 -14.18 11.86
CA ALA A 19 -16.34 -13.68 12.56
C ALA A 19 -17.55 -14.62 12.41
N LEU A 20 -17.84 -15.08 11.19
CA LEU A 20 -19.01 -15.91 10.89
C LEU A 20 -18.89 -17.32 11.51
N GLN A 21 -17.70 -17.92 11.50
CA GLN A 21 -17.46 -19.20 12.16
C GLN A 21 -17.71 -19.11 13.67
N SER A 22 -17.37 -17.98 14.29
CA SER A 22 -17.60 -17.77 15.73
C SER A 22 -19.07 -17.68 16.13
N VAL A 23 -19.99 -17.54 15.17
CA VAL A 23 -21.45 -17.49 15.40
C VAL A 23 -22.19 -18.71 14.84
N GLY A 24 -21.44 -19.76 14.43
CA GLY A 24 -21.98 -21.03 13.96
C GLY A 24 -22.09 -21.18 12.43
N GLY A 25 -21.49 -20.26 11.67
CA GLY A 25 -21.42 -20.36 10.21
C GLY A 25 -20.39 -21.38 9.73
N THR A 26 -20.71 -22.10 8.66
CA THR A 26 -19.81 -23.02 7.96
C THR A 26 -19.41 -22.45 6.60
N CYS A 27 -18.11 -22.24 6.39
CA CYS A 27 -17.58 -21.72 5.12
C CYS A 27 -17.60 -22.82 4.05
N ILE A 28 -18.28 -22.59 2.93
CA ILE A 28 -18.31 -23.51 1.78
C ILE A 28 -17.13 -23.27 0.83
N GLY A 29 -16.66 -22.03 0.75
CA GLY A 29 -15.56 -21.62 -0.11
C GLY A 29 -15.37 -20.12 -0.10
N PHE A 30 -14.34 -19.64 -0.78
CA PHE A 30 -13.98 -18.22 -0.79
C PHE A 30 -13.52 -17.76 -2.18
N SER A 31 -13.48 -16.46 -2.42
CA SER A 31 -12.97 -15.87 -3.66
C SER A 31 -11.95 -14.80 -3.33
N GLU A 32 -10.71 -15.00 -3.77
CA GLU A 32 -9.60 -14.07 -3.62
C GLU A 32 -8.59 -14.24 -4.77
N ILE A 33 -7.96 -13.14 -5.19
CA ILE A 33 -6.99 -13.11 -6.30
C ILE A 33 -5.56 -12.79 -5.84
N ALA A 34 -5.39 -12.16 -4.67
CA ALA A 34 -4.09 -11.77 -4.16
C ALA A 34 -3.35 -12.98 -3.56
N PRO A 35 -2.19 -13.39 -4.12
CA PRO A 35 -1.49 -14.60 -3.66
C PRO A 35 -1.15 -14.59 -2.17
N ASP A 36 -0.72 -13.44 -1.64
CA ASP A 36 -0.41 -13.27 -0.21
C ASP A 36 -1.64 -13.48 0.67
N ALA A 37 -2.81 -13.03 0.21
CA ALA A 37 -4.07 -13.18 0.94
C ALA A 37 -4.54 -14.63 0.89
N ILE A 38 -4.51 -15.27 -0.28
CA ILE A 38 -4.87 -16.69 -0.47
C ILE A 38 -4.02 -17.58 0.43
N ASN A 39 -2.69 -17.43 0.38
CA ASN A 39 -1.78 -18.24 1.19
C ASN A 39 -2.04 -18.03 2.69
N THR A 40 -2.18 -16.78 3.12
CA THR A 40 -2.50 -16.44 4.52
C THR A 40 -3.82 -17.07 4.97
N TYR A 41 -4.86 -16.98 4.13
CA TYR A 41 -6.17 -17.54 4.40
C TYR A 41 -6.09 -19.06 4.55
N CYS A 42 -5.53 -19.76 3.56
CA CYS A 42 -5.39 -21.21 3.56
C CYS A 42 -4.60 -21.71 4.77
N GLN A 43 -3.48 -21.06 5.13
CA GLN A 43 -2.66 -21.42 6.27
C GLN A 43 -3.40 -21.28 7.61
N ASN A 44 -4.07 -20.16 7.84
CA ASN A 44 -4.75 -19.92 9.12
C ASN A 44 -6.01 -20.79 9.30
N PHE A 45 -6.75 -21.07 8.22
CA PHE A 45 -7.98 -21.86 8.27
C PHE A 45 -7.78 -23.35 7.95
N LYS A 46 -6.54 -23.78 7.69
CA LYS A 46 -6.19 -25.13 7.23
C LYS A 46 -7.07 -25.56 6.04
N GLU A 47 -7.24 -24.64 5.10
CA GLU A 47 -8.08 -24.80 3.92
C GLU A 47 -7.21 -25.09 2.70
N ASP A 48 -7.70 -25.95 1.81
CA ASP A 48 -7.04 -26.22 0.54
C ASP A 48 -7.24 -25.05 -0.44
N THR A 49 -6.25 -24.78 -1.29
CA THR A 49 -6.32 -23.71 -2.31
C THR A 49 -7.43 -23.96 -3.33
N SER A 50 -7.86 -25.20 -3.54
CA SER A 50 -9.00 -25.55 -4.41
C SER A 50 -10.35 -25.05 -3.89
N ALA A 51 -10.45 -24.66 -2.61
CA ALA A 51 -11.63 -24.01 -2.06
C ALA A 51 -11.75 -22.53 -2.49
N ASN A 52 -10.72 -21.98 -3.15
CA ASN A 52 -10.75 -20.65 -3.74
C ASN A 52 -11.40 -20.68 -5.12
N PHE A 53 -12.50 -19.95 -5.30
CA PHE A 53 -13.16 -19.73 -6.59
C PHE A 53 -12.35 -18.80 -7.52
N GLY A 54 -11.37 -18.07 -6.99
CA GLY A 54 -10.49 -17.19 -7.76
C GLY A 54 -11.17 -15.87 -8.15
N ASP A 55 -10.88 -15.39 -9.35
CA ASP A 55 -11.35 -14.12 -9.88
C ASP A 55 -12.87 -14.11 -10.11
N ILE A 56 -13.58 -13.29 -9.32
CA ILE A 56 -15.04 -13.16 -9.36
C ILE A 56 -15.59 -12.79 -10.74
N THR A 57 -14.83 -12.04 -11.55
CA THR A 57 -15.26 -11.59 -12.88
C THR A 57 -15.44 -12.74 -13.88
N LYS A 58 -14.86 -13.91 -13.57
CA LYS A 58 -14.94 -15.12 -14.39
C LYS A 58 -16.00 -16.11 -13.89
N LEU A 59 -16.59 -15.85 -12.72
CA LEU A 59 -17.54 -16.75 -12.09
C LEU A 59 -18.93 -16.59 -12.69
N LYS A 60 -19.48 -17.71 -13.19
CA LYS A 60 -20.85 -17.74 -13.72
C LYS A 60 -21.90 -18.03 -12.66
N THR A 61 -21.50 -18.68 -11.57
CA THR A 61 -22.33 -19.05 -10.42
C THR A 61 -21.44 -19.38 -9.22
N LEU A 62 -22.02 -19.49 -8.03
CA LEU A 62 -21.41 -20.06 -6.84
C LEU A 62 -22.19 -21.30 -6.38
N PRO A 63 -21.61 -22.16 -5.53
CA PRO A 63 -22.37 -23.18 -4.80
C PRO A 63 -23.54 -22.58 -4.02
N GLU A 64 -24.60 -23.36 -3.82
CA GLU A 64 -25.72 -22.94 -2.97
C GLU A 64 -25.26 -22.73 -1.52
N HIS A 65 -25.70 -21.63 -0.91
CA HIS A 65 -25.33 -21.24 0.44
C HIS A 65 -26.38 -20.29 1.04
N ASP A 66 -26.40 -20.18 2.37
CA ASP A 66 -27.39 -19.38 3.09
C ASP A 66 -27.00 -17.91 3.22
N PHE A 67 -25.70 -17.61 3.35
CA PHE A 67 -25.22 -16.27 3.66
C PHE A 67 -24.02 -15.86 2.78
N MET A 68 -24.12 -14.71 2.12
CA MET A 68 -23.06 -14.18 1.25
C MET A 68 -22.35 -12.99 1.90
N THR A 69 -21.02 -13.03 2.00
CA THR A 69 -20.22 -11.89 2.46
C THR A 69 -19.37 -11.31 1.33
N ALA A 70 -19.21 -9.99 1.29
CA ALA A 70 -18.30 -9.34 0.34
C ALA A 70 -17.69 -8.04 0.90
N GLY A 71 -16.36 -7.97 0.95
CA GLY A 71 -15.61 -6.72 1.19
C GLY A 71 -15.24 -6.05 -0.13
N VAL A 72 -16.21 -5.45 -0.83
CA VAL A 72 -16.03 -5.04 -2.23
C VAL A 72 -14.95 -3.94 -2.34
N PRO A 73 -13.95 -4.08 -3.23
CA PRO A 73 -12.85 -3.13 -3.35
C PRO A 73 -13.30 -1.67 -3.48
N CYS A 74 -12.68 -0.80 -2.67
CA CYS A 74 -13.12 0.58 -2.46
C CYS A 74 -12.40 1.64 -3.30
N GLN A 75 -11.42 1.23 -4.12
CA GLN A 75 -10.38 2.11 -4.65
C GLN A 75 -10.94 3.22 -5.57
N SER A 76 -12.11 3.00 -6.17
CA SER A 76 -12.82 3.98 -7.01
C SER A 76 -13.59 5.05 -6.23
N TRP A 77 -13.85 4.82 -4.93
CA TRP A 77 -14.75 5.62 -4.08
C TRP A 77 -14.04 6.30 -2.89
N SER A 78 -12.75 6.02 -2.70
CA SER A 78 -11.97 6.55 -1.59
C SER A 78 -11.44 7.96 -1.88
N ILE A 79 -11.38 8.81 -0.84
CA ILE A 79 -10.78 10.15 -0.89
C ILE A 79 -9.30 10.11 -1.32
N ALA A 80 -8.61 8.99 -1.04
CA ALA A 80 -7.23 8.74 -1.46
C ALA A 80 -7.09 8.19 -2.90
N GLY A 81 -8.19 7.83 -3.54
CA GLY A 81 -8.27 7.38 -4.93
C GLY A 81 -8.59 8.52 -5.90
N LYS A 82 -8.78 8.19 -7.18
CA LYS A 82 -9.11 9.17 -8.23
C LYS A 82 -10.59 9.60 -8.23
N ASN A 83 -11.43 9.04 -7.34
CA ASN A 83 -12.89 9.25 -7.29
C ASN A 83 -13.57 9.09 -8.66
N LEU A 84 -13.18 8.06 -9.42
CA LEU A 84 -13.75 7.76 -10.74
C LEU A 84 -15.03 6.92 -10.65
N GLY A 85 -15.37 6.40 -9.46
CA GLY A 85 -16.60 5.66 -9.25
C GLY A 85 -16.74 4.42 -10.16
N PHE A 86 -17.79 4.38 -10.97
CA PHE A 86 -18.02 3.28 -11.93
C PHE A 86 -17.20 3.39 -13.22
N ASP A 87 -16.53 4.53 -13.46
CA ASP A 87 -15.62 4.71 -14.61
C ASP A 87 -14.24 4.08 -14.35
N ASP A 88 -14.05 3.43 -13.20
CA ASP A 88 -12.89 2.62 -12.84
C ASP A 88 -13.29 1.14 -12.89
N ASP A 89 -12.45 0.30 -13.52
CA ASP A 89 -12.68 -1.15 -13.66
C ASP A 89 -13.00 -1.82 -12.31
N ARG A 90 -12.46 -1.31 -11.21
CA ARG A 90 -12.70 -1.85 -9.86
C ARG A 90 -14.07 -1.49 -9.30
N GLY A 91 -14.68 -0.41 -9.80
CA GLY A 91 -16.07 -0.06 -9.50
C GLY A 91 -17.05 -1.05 -10.13
N GLN A 92 -16.65 -1.70 -11.23
CA GLN A 92 -17.47 -2.70 -11.91
C GLN A 92 -17.63 -4.00 -11.11
N LEU A 93 -16.74 -4.28 -10.14
CA LEU A 93 -16.84 -5.46 -9.26
C LEU A 93 -18.13 -5.49 -8.42
N TRP A 94 -18.78 -4.34 -8.21
CA TRP A 94 -20.14 -4.28 -7.67
C TRP A 94 -21.14 -4.99 -8.58
N ASN A 95 -21.03 -4.85 -9.90
CA ASN A 95 -21.91 -5.53 -10.85
C ASN A 95 -21.71 -7.05 -10.80
N ASP A 96 -20.48 -7.54 -10.71
CA ASP A 96 -20.18 -8.99 -10.57
C ASP A 96 -20.75 -9.55 -9.27
N THR A 97 -20.56 -8.82 -8.16
CA THR A 97 -21.11 -9.19 -6.85
C THR A 97 -22.63 -9.27 -6.88
N LEU A 98 -23.29 -8.24 -7.45
CA LEU A 98 -24.76 -8.19 -7.58
C LEU A 98 -25.29 -9.24 -8.56
N TYR A 99 -24.55 -9.55 -9.63
CA TYR A 99 -24.86 -10.62 -10.55
C TYR A 99 -24.89 -11.98 -9.83
N LEU A 100 -23.84 -12.30 -9.05
CA LEU A 100 -23.79 -13.53 -8.26
C LEU A 100 -24.87 -13.58 -7.17
N LEU A 101 -25.13 -12.47 -6.48
CA LEU A 101 -26.22 -12.36 -5.50
C LEU A 101 -27.58 -12.70 -6.13
N ASN A 102 -27.87 -12.14 -7.31
CA ASN A 102 -29.11 -12.38 -8.03
C ASN A 102 -29.20 -13.81 -8.57
N LYS A 103 -28.06 -14.42 -8.93
CA LYS A 103 -28.01 -15.78 -9.45
C LYS A 103 -28.23 -16.84 -8.38
N VAL A 104 -27.56 -16.72 -7.24
CA VAL A 104 -27.54 -17.75 -6.18
C VAL A 104 -28.67 -17.55 -5.16
N ARG A 105 -29.09 -16.31 -4.95
CA ARG A 105 -30.21 -15.93 -4.07
C ARG A 105 -30.14 -16.47 -2.63
N PRO A 106 -29.02 -16.26 -1.88
CA PRO A 106 -28.91 -16.61 -0.46
C PRO A 106 -30.02 -16.00 0.42
N LYS A 107 -30.17 -16.49 1.65
CA LYS A 107 -31.20 -15.99 2.59
C LYS A 107 -30.87 -14.58 3.09
N ALA A 108 -29.59 -14.30 3.31
CA ALA A 108 -29.08 -13.00 3.72
C ALA A 108 -27.74 -12.66 3.04
N PHE A 109 -27.31 -11.41 3.12
CA PHE A 109 -25.96 -10.99 2.74
C PHE A 109 -25.45 -9.81 3.59
N ILE A 110 -24.13 -9.64 3.60
CA ILE A 110 -23.44 -8.46 4.14
C ILE A 110 -22.38 -7.98 3.15
N PHE A 111 -22.51 -6.73 2.70
CA PHE A 111 -21.51 -6.08 1.87
C PHE A 111 -20.87 -4.91 2.62
N GLU A 112 -19.55 -4.86 2.63
CA GLU A 112 -18.75 -3.80 3.27
C GLU A 112 -18.09 -2.91 2.21
N ASN A 113 -17.96 -1.62 2.53
CA ASN A 113 -17.12 -0.69 1.78
C ASN A 113 -16.67 0.50 2.65
N VAL A 114 -15.86 1.39 2.09
CA VAL A 114 -15.41 2.63 2.76
C VAL A 114 -16.56 3.63 2.94
N LYS A 115 -16.47 4.45 4.01
CA LYS A 115 -17.40 5.56 4.29
C LYS A 115 -17.69 6.45 3.07
N GLY A 116 -16.71 6.62 2.18
CA GLY A 116 -16.85 7.45 0.97
C GLY A 116 -18.03 7.05 0.07
N LEU A 117 -18.46 5.80 0.07
CA LEU A 117 -19.64 5.37 -0.70
C LEU A 117 -20.96 5.96 -0.16
N ALA A 118 -21.04 6.26 1.14
CA ALA A 118 -22.18 6.93 1.78
C ALA A 118 -22.12 8.46 1.69
N ASP A 119 -21.07 9.03 1.09
CA ASP A 119 -20.95 10.48 0.91
C ASP A 119 -22.01 11.00 -0.08
N PRO A 120 -22.66 12.16 0.17
CA PRO A 120 -23.64 12.74 -0.74
C PRO A 120 -23.15 12.87 -2.19
N ARG A 121 -21.85 13.09 -2.41
CA ARG A 121 -21.25 13.16 -3.75
C ARG A 121 -21.38 11.86 -4.55
N ASN A 122 -21.47 10.73 -3.85
CA ASN A 122 -21.59 9.39 -4.43
C ASN A 122 -23.02 8.82 -4.30
N ALA A 123 -24.01 9.64 -3.94
CA ALA A 123 -25.38 9.18 -3.69
C ALA A 123 -25.98 8.38 -4.86
N LYS A 124 -25.76 8.83 -6.10
CA LYS A 124 -26.21 8.12 -7.31
C LYS A 124 -25.67 6.70 -7.41
N ALA A 125 -24.42 6.48 -6.99
CA ALA A 125 -23.79 5.17 -7.04
C ALA A 125 -24.34 4.23 -5.97
N LEU A 126 -24.54 4.73 -4.74
CA LEU A 126 -25.17 3.97 -3.68
C LEU A 126 -26.62 3.63 -4.03
N GLU A 127 -27.38 4.58 -4.58
CA GLU A 127 -28.75 4.36 -5.04
C GLU A 127 -28.81 3.28 -6.14
N TYR A 128 -27.89 3.32 -7.10
CA TYR A 128 -27.76 2.26 -8.12
C TYR A 128 -27.57 0.88 -7.48
N ILE A 129 -26.64 0.74 -6.52
CA ILE A 129 -26.39 -0.53 -5.82
C ILE A 129 -27.66 -1.00 -5.09
N LEU A 130 -28.34 -0.12 -4.35
CA LEU A 130 -29.56 -0.45 -3.61
C LEU A 130 -30.71 -0.84 -4.54
N ASN A 131 -30.87 -0.17 -5.67
CA ASN A 131 -31.86 -0.51 -6.68
C ASN A 131 -31.61 -1.90 -7.28
N ARG A 132 -30.35 -2.24 -7.57
CA ARG A 132 -29.98 -3.58 -8.07
C ARG A 132 -30.22 -4.68 -7.02
N ILE A 133 -29.95 -4.41 -5.75
CA ILE A 133 -30.28 -5.31 -4.63
C ILE A 133 -31.81 -5.53 -4.55
N LYS A 134 -32.59 -4.45 -4.67
CA LYS A 134 -34.06 -4.52 -4.69
C LYS A 134 -34.57 -5.32 -5.90
N GLN A 135 -33.99 -5.12 -7.07
CA GLN A 135 -34.31 -5.88 -8.29
C GLN A 135 -33.99 -7.38 -8.15
N ALA A 136 -32.93 -7.73 -7.41
CA ALA A 136 -32.61 -9.12 -7.06
C ALA A 136 -33.61 -9.73 -6.04
N GLY A 137 -34.57 -8.95 -5.54
CA GLY A 137 -35.64 -9.38 -4.64
C GLY A 137 -35.24 -9.38 -3.18
N TYR A 138 -34.34 -8.48 -2.76
CA TYR A 138 -33.92 -8.33 -1.37
C TYR A 138 -34.41 -7.03 -0.75
N TYR A 139 -34.59 -7.06 0.57
CA TYR A 139 -34.80 -5.91 1.42
C TYR A 139 -33.49 -5.62 2.16
N SER A 140 -33.01 -4.38 2.11
CA SER A 140 -31.71 -4.04 2.70
C SER A 140 -31.74 -2.78 3.55
N LYS A 141 -30.78 -2.69 4.47
CA LYS A 141 -30.51 -1.52 5.31
C LYS A 141 -29.03 -1.17 5.23
N VAL A 142 -28.77 0.13 5.12
CA VAL A 142 -27.42 0.71 5.11
C VAL A 142 -27.08 1.19 6.52
N ASN A 143 -25.91 0.79 7.02
CA ASN A 143 -25.41 1.20 8.32
C ASN A 143 -24.00 1.75 8.15
N VAL A 144 -23.73 2.95 8.68
CA VAL A 144 -22.39 3.54 8.72
C VAL A 144 -21.89 3.43 10.15
N LEU A 145 -20.92 2.56 10.37
CA LEU A 145 -20.46 2.18 11.72
C LEU A 145 -19.00 2.55 11.91
N ASN A 146 -18.65 3.03 13.11
CA ASN A 146 -17.28 3.18 13.55
C ASN A 146 -16.87 1.93 14.35
N ALA A 147 -15.75 1.30 14.00
CA ALA A 147 -15.27 0.12 14.72
C ALA A 147 -15.02 0.38 16.21
N TYR A 148 -14.66 1.62 16.57
CA TYR A 148 -14.51 2.06 17.96
C TYR A 148 -15.73 1.79 18.84
N ASP A 149 -16.93 1.91 18.27
CA ASP A 149 -18.18 1.73 18.99
C ASP A 149 -18.47 0.25 19.30
N TYR A 150 -17.69 -0.69 18.76
CA TYR A 150 -17.96 -2.13 18.79
C TYR A 150 -16.72 -2.95 19.19
N GLY A 151 -15.93 -2.44 20.14
CA GLY A 151 -14.85 -3.21 20.77
C GLY A 151 -13.57 -3.32 19.92
N VAL A 152 -13.27 -2.30 19.12
CA VAL A 152 -12.02 -2.19 18.36
C VAL A 152 -11.35 -0.88 18.78
N PRO A 153 -10.08 -0.83 19.24
CA PRO A 153 -9.42 0.42 19.63
C PRO A 153 -8.97 1.22 18.40
N GLN A 154 -9.86 1.43 17.42
CA GLN A 154 -9.55 2.05 16.14
C GLN A 154 -10.72 2.88 15.62
N THR A 155 -10.45 4.13 15.19
CA THR A 155 -11.42 4.90 14.42
C THR A 155 -11.41 4.42 12.97
N ARG A 156 -12.26 3.44 12.66
CA ARG A 156 -12.45 2.85 11.32
C ARG A 156 -13.92 2.90 10.94
N ILE A 157 -14.29 3.94 10.19
CA ILE A 157 -15.67 4.12 9.75
C ILE A 157 -15.89 3.43 8.40
N ARG A 158 -16.89 2.55 8.34
CA ARG A 158 -17.26 1.77 7.15
C ARG A 158 -18.76 1.76 6.92
N ILE A 159 -19.15 1.59 5.66
CA ILE A 159 -20.54 1.36 5.28
C ILE A 159 -20.77 -0.15 5.19
N TYR A 160 -21.89 -0.60 5.74
CA TYR A 160 -22.35 -1.97 5.70
C TYR A 160 -23.76 -2.01 5.10
N ILE A 161 -23.92 -2.71 3.98
CA ILE A 161 -25.21 -2.97 3.36
C ILE A 161 -25.61 -4.39 3.73
N ILE A 162 -26.67 -4.51 4.51
CA ILE A 162 -27.15 -5.79 5.03
C ILE A 162 -28.51 -6.03 4.40
N GLY A 163 -28.72 -7.22 3.85
CA GLY A 163 -29.99 -7.54 3.23
C GLY A 163 -30.49 -8.94 3.48
N PHE A 164 -31.80 -9.08 3.40
CA PHE A 164 -32.56 -10.29 3.63
C PHE A 164 -33.49 -10.53 2.45
N LYS A 165 -33.63 -11.79 2.05
CA LYS A 165 -34.54 -12.20 0.98
C LYS A 165 -36.01 -11.95 1.38
N GLU A 166 -36.33 -12.17 2.66
CA GLU A 166 -37.66 -11.94 3.22
C GLU A 166 -37.68 -10.70 4.12
N LYS A 167 -38.66 -9.81 3.93
CA LYS A 167 -38.80 -8.55 4.66
C LYS A 167 -38.91 -8.74 6.18
N LYS A 168 -39.60 -9.81 6.63
CA LYS A 168 -39.84 -10.10 8.05
C LYS A 168 -38.56 -10.16 8.89
N TYR A 169 -37.43 -10.58 8.30
CA TYR A 169 -36.14 -10.64 8.99
C TYR A 169 -35.46 -9.28 9.06
N LEU A 170 -35.63 -8.44 8.02
CA LEU A 170 -35.17 -7.04 8.08
C LEU A 170 -35.91 -6.26 9.17
N ASP A 171 -37.21 -6.48 9.32
CA ASP A 171 -38.02 -5.80 10.35
C ASP A 171 -37.59 -6.19 11.78
N LYS A 172 -37.03 -7.39 11.96
CA LYS A 172 -36.43 -7.87 13.22
C LYS A 172 -34.96 -7.46 13.41
N PHE A 173 -34.29 -6.98 12.37
CA PHE A 173 -32.86 -6.69 12.40
C PHE A 173 -32.58 -5.44 13.24
N ALA A 174 -31.92 -5.65 14.38
CA ALA A 174 -31.49 -4.60 15.30
C ALA A 174 -30.01 -4.76 15.64
N LEU A 175 -29.28 -3.63 15.63
CA LEU A 175 -27.89 -3.60 16.05
C LEU A 175 -27.79 -3.56 17.57
N ALA A 176 -26.74 -4.16 18.12
CA ALA A 176 -26.40 -3.98 19.52
C ALA A 176 -26.09 -2.50 19.80
N PRO A 177 -26.38 -2.00 21.02
CA PRO A 177 -25.97 -0.65 21.42
C PRO A 177 -24.45 -0.46 21.28
N ALA A 178 -24.04 0.76 20.92
CA ALA A 178 -22.63 1.13 20.88
C ALA A 178 -22.01 1.05 22.28
N THR A 179 -20.83 0.43 22.38
CA THR A 179 -20.02 0.34 23.60
C THR A 179 -18.62 0.91 23.33
N PRO A 180 -18.49 2.23 23.11
CA PRO A 180 -17.22 2.86 22.82
C PRO A 180 -16.26 2.74 24.01
N GLY A 181 -14.96 2.68 23.73
CA GLY A 181 -13.90 2.84 24.75
C GLY A 181 -13.76 1.71 25.77
N CYS A 182 -14.23 0.51 25.43
CA CYS A 182 -14.01 -0.70 26.24
C CYS A 182 -12.59 -1.28 26.12
N ILE A 183 -11.81 -0.83 25.14
CA ILE A 183 -10.43 -1.29 24.88
C ILE A 183 -9.55 -0.06 24.66
N GLN A 184 -8.38 -0.05 25.28
CA GLN A 184 -7.33 0.97 25.14
C GLN A 184 -6.10 0.37 24.45
N LEU A 185 -5.12 1.21 24.09
CA LEU A 185 -3.87 0.73 23.51
C LEU A 185 -3.10 -0.18 24.46
N SER A 186 -3.07 0.12 25.76
CA SER A 186 -2.42 -0.76 26.76
C SER A 186 -2.96 -2.20 26.75
N ASP A 187 -4.24 -2.41 26.43
CA ASP A 187 -4.83 -3.75 26.33
C ASP A 187 -4.35 -4.54 25.09
N VAL A 188 -3.84 -3.84 24.07
CA VAL A 188 -3.44 -4.42 22.78
C VAL A 188 -1.96 -4.29 22.47
N LEU A 189 -1.19 -3.56 23.27
CA LEU A 189 0.26 -3.47 23.14
C LEU A 189 0.94 -4.59 23.94
N ASP A 190 2.10 -5.03 23.47
CA ASP A 190 3.02 -5.89 24.21
C ASP A 190 3.80 -5.07 25.24
N ASP A 191 4.13 -5.68 26.38
CA ASP A 191 4.95 -5.11 27.45
C ASP A 191 4.43 -3.77 28.00
N CYS A 192 3.10 -3.62 28.06
CA CYS A 192 2.46 -2.38 28.47
C CYS A 192 1.42 -2.66 29.57
N GLU A 193 1.62 -2.04 30.74
CA GLU A 193 0.61 -2.02 31.81
C GLU A 193 0.29 -0.56 32.13
N ALA A 194 -0.73 -0.01 31.46
CA ALA A 194 -1.29 1.28 31.84
C ALA A 194 -2.74 1.06 32.28
N LYS A 195 -3.01 1.39 33.55
CA LYS A 195 -4.36 1.44 34.13
C LYS A 195 -4.72 2.90 34.37
N GLU A 196 -5.53 3.47 33.49
CA GLU A 196 -6.27 4.69 33.78
C GLU A 196 -7.77 4.41 33.73
N CYS A 197 -8.49 4.91 34.73
CA CYS A 197 -9.93 4.77 34.83
C CYS A 197 -10.63 5.74 33.88
N ARG A 198 -11.90 5.45 33.55
CA ARG A 198 -12.78 6.49 33.00
C ARG A 198 -13.10 7.46 34.12
N GLN A 199 -12.86 8.76 33.94
CA GLN A 199 -13.70 9.76 34.60
C GLN A 199 -14.26 10.85 33.66
N SER A 200 -15.59 10.90 33.74
CA SER A 200 -16.58 11.89 33.31
C SER A 200 -16.90 12.02 31.82
N ASN A 201 -18.21 11.95 31.59
CA ASN A 201 -18.95 12.01 30.33
C ASN A 201 -18.96 13.40 29.66
N ASP A 202 -18.12 14.32 30.11
CA ASP A 202 -18.10 15.70 29.61
C ASP A 202 -16.80 15.95 28.86
N ASN A 203 -16.70 15.46 27.63
CA ASN A 203 -15.74 16.07 26.72
C ASN A 203 -16.31 16.20 25.30
N ASN A 204 -16.75 17.43 25.02
CA ASN A 204 -17.12 18.01 23.73
C ASN A 204 -15.94 18.09 22.74
N ALA A 205 -14.96 17.19 22.81
CA ALA A 205 -13.85 17.13 21.87
C ALA A 205 -14.32 16.45 20.57
N ARG A 206 -15.19 17.12 19.81
CA ARG A 206 -15.68 16.70 18.49
C ARG A 206 -14.57 16.46 17.43
N TRP A 207 -13.29 16.70 17.77
CA TRP A 207 -12.17 16.69 16.81
C TRP A 207 -10.88 15.99 17.28
N SER A 208 -10.77 15.55 18.54
CA SER A 208 -9.61 14.76 19.00
C SER A 208 -9.89 13.26 18.87
N LEU A 209 -8.87 12.50 18.46
CA LEU A 209 -8.98 11.04 18.41
C LEU A 209 -9.07 10.42 19.80
N SER A 210 -8.39 10.96 20.82
CA SER A 210 -8.41 10.49 22.22
C SER A 210 -7.85 11.58 23.13
N CYS A 211 -8.44 11.75 24.31
CA CYS A 211 -7.95 12.64 25.36
C CYS A 211 -7.89 11.96 26.73
N ASN A 212 -6.89 12.34 27.53
CA ASN A 212 -6.75 11.95 28.94
C ASN A 212 -7.76 12.70 29.82
N GLU A 213 -7.78 12.33 31.10
CA GLU A 213 -8.64 12.94 32.12
C GLU A 213 -8.41 14.46 32.27
N LYS A 214 -7.24 14.96 31.90
CA LYS A 214 -6.86 16.38 31.96
C LYS A 214 -7.20 17.16 30.68
N GLY A 215 -7.80 16.51 29.68
CA GLY A 215 -8.21 17.12 28.40
C GLY A 215 -7.08 17.29 27.38
N PHE A 216 -5.90 16.72 27.62
CA PHE A 216 -4.81 16.67 26.63
C PHE A 216 -5.02 15.50 25.69
N ASN A 217 -4.52 15.60 24.46
CA ASN A 217 -4.57 14.44 23.56
C ASN A 217 -3.61 13.35 24.09
N ASP A 218 -4.00 12.09 23.96
CA ASP A 218 -3.17 10.95 24.36
C ASP A 218 -2.07 10.62 23.34
N TYR A 219 -1.84 11.50 22.38
CA TYR A 219 -0.83 11.36 21.35
C TYR A 219 -0.22 12.71 21.00
N PHE A 220 1.00 12.65 20.51
CA PHE A 220 1.71 13.81 19.98
C PHE A 220 1.74 13.74 18.46
N LEU A 221 1.34 14.84 17.80
CA LEU A 221 1.36 15.00 16.36
C LEU A 221 2.63 15.72 15.94
N PHE A 222 3.36 15.19 14.96
CA PHE A 222 4.57 15.79 14.41
C PHE A 222 4.23 16.48 13.09
N ASN A 223 4.01 17.80 13.11
CA ASN A 223 3.53 18.50 11.93
C ASN A 223 3.71 20.03 11.97
N ASP A 224 4.22 20.62 10.89
CA ASP A 224 4.39 22.07 10.76
C ASP A 224 3.13 22.82 10.27
N LEU A 225 2.05 22.13 9.86
CA LEU A 225 0.87 22.73 9.22
C LEU A 225 -0.38 22.80 10.11
N ARG A 226 -0.34 22.13 11.25
CA ARG A 226 -1.41 22.07 12.24
C ARG A 226 -0.85 22.55 13.56
N ASN A 227 -1.68 23.19 14.38
CA ASN A 227 -1.29 23.56 15.72
C ASN A 227 -2.26 22.94 16.72
N GLY A 228 -1.72 22.50 17.84
CA GLY A 228 -2.47 21.91 18.94
C GLY A 228 -1.59 21.79 20.17
N SER A 229 -2.19 21.66 21.33
CA SER A 229 -1.51 21.51 22.62
C SER A 229 -0.45 20.41 22.61
N THR A 230 -0.69 19.30 21.91
CA THR A 230 0.24 18.17 21.76
C THR A 230 0.88 18.08 20.35
N THR A 231 0.98 19.19 19.62
CA THR A 231 1.69 19.19 18.32
C THR A 231 3.15 19.59 18.49
N ILE A 232 4.06 18.75 18.00
CA ILE A 232 5.49 19.01 17.93
C ILE A 232 5.82 19.49 16.52
N HIS A 233 6.44 20.66 16.43
CA HIS A 233 6.87 21.25 15.18
C HIS A 233 8.34 20.96 14.90
N SER A 234 8.78 21.16 13.67
CA SER A 234 10.18 21.00 13.27
C SER A 234 11.11 21.95 14.05
N TRP A 235 10.63 23.15 14.40
CA TRP A 235 11.34 24.10 15.25
C TRP A 235 11.32 23.75 16.75
N ASP A 236 10.48 22.81 17.19
CA ASP A 236 10.54 22.28 18.57
C ASP A 236 11.57 21.15 18.70
N ILE A 237 11.88 20.48 17.58
CA ILE A 237 12.85 19.38 17.49
C ILE A 237 14.27 19.92 17.34
N GLN A 238 14.43 20.93 16.48
CA GLN A 238 15.72 21.55 16.20
C GLN A 238 16.02 22.67 17.19
N GLU A 239 17.31 22.99 17.36
CA GLU A 239 17.71 24.17 18.13
C GLU A 239 17.29 25.43 17.36
N THR A 240 16.30 26.14 17.92
CA THR A 240 15.77 27.38 17.37
C THR A 240 15.60 28.44 18.45
N THR A 241 15.83 29.71 18.07
CA THR A 241 15.61 30.86 18.93
C THR A 241 14.12 31.20 19.04
N ASP A 242 13.71 31.95 20.06
CA ASP A 242 12.31 32.38 20.18
C ASP A 242 11.88 33.27 19.01
N ARG A 243 12.80 34.04 18.43
CA ARG A 243 12.55 34.82 17.19
C ARG A 243 12.21 33.90 16.02
N GLU A 244 12.98 32.85 15.80
CA GLU A 244 12.74 31.87 14.74
C GLU A 244 11.40 31.15 14.91
N LYS A 245 11.06 30.75 16.15
CA LYS A 245 9.75 30.14 16.46
C LYS A 245 8.60 31.10 16.17
N ASN A 246 8.73 32.37 16.55
CA ASN A 246 7.71 33.38 16.30
C ASN A 246 7.44 33.57 14.80
N ILE A 247 8.47 33.58 13.97
CA ILE A 247 8.34 33.65 12.50
C ILE A 247 7.56 32.43 11.97
N CYS A 248 7.88 31.23 12.46
CA CYS A 248 7.17 30.01 12.08
C CYS A 248 5.69 30.07 12.48
N TYR A 249 5.37 30.50 13.71
CA TYR A 249 3.99 30.68 14.15
C TYR A 249 3.23 31.75 13.35
N LEU A 250 3.91 32.83 12.94
CA LEU A 250 3.33 33.84 12.05
C LEU A 250 2.92 33.23 10.71
N LEU A 251 3.80 32.44 10.07
CA LEU A 251 3.47 31.73 8.83
C LEU A 251 2.29 30.76 9.04
N LEU A 252 2.36 29.92 10.07
CA LEU A 252 1.33 28.92 10.39
C LEU A 252 -0.06 29.53 10.56
N LYS A 253 -0.15 30.65 11.30
CA LYS A 253 -1.42 31.35 11.59
C LYS A 253 -2.00 32.07 10.37
N ASN A 254 -1.14 32.52 9.45
CA ASN A 254 -1.55 33.42 8.36
C ASN A 254 -1.67 32.75 6.99
N ARG A 255 -0.98 31.62 6.74
CA ARG A 255 -0.96 30.96 5.42
C ARG A 255 -2.35 30.60 4.87
N ARG A 256 -3.34 30.33 5.73
CA ARG A 256 -4.71 29.95 5.30
C ARG A 256 -5.63 31.13 4.99
N LYS A 257 -5.13 32.37 5.07
CA LYS A 257 -5.94 33.55 4.75
C LYS A 257 -5.96 33.77 3.24
N ASP A 258 -7.16 33.94 2.69
CA ASP A 258 -7.41 34.15 1.26
C ASP A 258 -6.68 35.37 0.67
N LYS A 259 -6.34 36.36 1.51
CA LYS A 259 -5.57 37.54 1.09
C LYS A 259 -4.19 37.22 0.50
N TYR A 260 -3.65 36.03 0.79
CA TYR A 260 -2.34 35.60 0.30
C TYR A 260 -2.42 34.68 -0.94
N GLY A 261 -3.62 34.25 -1.34
CA GLY A 261 -3.83 33.40 -2.52
C GLY A 261 -5.14 32.62 -2.45
N GLU A 262 -5.48 31.96 -3.57
CA GLU A 262 -6.76 31.25 -3.75
C GLU A 262 -6.80 29.85 -3.11
N LEU A 263 -5.65 29.32 -2.65
CA LEU A 263 -5.57 27.98 -2.07
C LEU A 263 -5.66 28.02 -0.54
N ASP A 264 -6.15 26.93 0.05
CA ASP A 264 -6.03 26.69 1.50
C ASP A 264 -4.58 26.36 1.85
N GLY A 265 -3.82 27.39 2.24
CA GLY A 265 -2.44 27.29 2.67
C GLY A 265 -1.42 27.84 1.68
N ASN A 266 -1.35 29.16 1.61
CA ASN A 266 -0.50 29.91 0.70
C ASN A 266 0.90 30.16 1.28
N PRO A 267 1.97 30.08 0.47
CA PRO A 267 3.27 30.59 0.85
C PRO A 267 3.24 32.13 0.96
N LEU A 268 4.16 32.72 1.74
CA LEU A 268 4.25 34.16 1.97
C LEU A 268 5.58 34.73 1.42
N ASN A 269 5.55 35.88 0.76
CA ASN A 269 6.78 36.61 0.41
C ASN A 269 7.27 37.46 1.61
N ILE A 270 8.48 38.02 1.51
CA ILE A 270 9.06 38.88 2.56
C ILE A 270 8.17 40.09 2.91
N LYS A 271 7.50 40.72 1.93
CA LYS A 271 6.61 41.86 2.18
C LYS A 271 5.42 41.46 3.04
N HIS A 272 4.85 40.28 2.80
CA HIS A 272 3.76 39.73 3.61
C HIS A 272 4.19 39.46 5.05
N PHE A 273 5.44 39.01 5.27
CA PHE A 273 5.99 38.87 6.62
C PHE A 273 6.18 40.24 7.28
N GLN A 274 6.70 41.23 6.55
CA GLN A 274 6.91 42.59 7.04
C GLN A 274 5.62 43.35 7.36
N GLU A 275 4.52 43.04 6.67
CA GLU A 275 3.18 43.52 7.02
C GLU A 275 2.68 42.97 8.37
N LEU A 276 3.10 41.76 8.73
CA LEU A 276 2.71 41.11 9.99
C LEU A 276 3.64 41.51 11.14
N ASP A 277 4.93 41.63 10.84
CA ASP A 277 5.99 42.09 11.73
C ASP A 277 7.09 42.77 10.91
N SER A 278 7.14 44.10 10.97
CA SER A 278 8.08 44.92 10.20
C SER A 278 9.54 44.69 10.55
N SER A 279 9.84 44.02 11.68
CA SER A 279 11.21 43.71 12.07
C SER A 279 11.80 42.52 11.31
N ILE A 280 11.00 41.73 10.59
CA ILE A 280 11.45 40.54 9.88
C ILE A 280 12.28 40.93 8.66
N LYS A 281 13.50 40.36 8.57
CA LYS A 281 14.41 40.51 7.46
C LYS A 281 14.45 39.23 6.63
N GLU A 282 14.85 39.36 5.38
CA GLU A 282 15.07 38.21 4.50
C GLU A 282 16.10 37.23 5.09
N SER A 283 17.15 37.75 5.74
CA SER A 283 18.14 36.93 6.44
C SER A 283 17.54 36.04 7.53
N ASP A 284 16.48 36.48 8.23
CA ASP A 284 15.82 35.65 9.24
C ASP A 284 15.12 34.43 8.57
N LEU A 285 14.54 34.63 7.39
CA LEU A 285 13.89 33.57 6.63
C LEU A 285 14.90 32.61 6.02
N GLU A 286 16.04 33.11 5.55
CA GLU A 286 17.12 32.29 5.01
C GLU A 286 17.73 31.36 6.05
N VAL A 287 17.93 31.81 7.29
CA VAL A 287 18.38 30.92 8.38
C VAL A 287 17.40 29.76 8.61
N LEU A 288 16.09 30.01 8.53
CA LEU A 288 15.07 28.97 8.63
C LEU A 288 15.05 28.03 7.42
N VAL A 289 15.42 28.51 6.24
CA VAL A 289 15.60 27.69 5.02
C VAL A 289 16.84 26.80 5.16
N GLU A 290 17.95 27.33 5.66
CA GLU A 290 19.19 26.59 5.93
C GLU A 290 18.98 25.49 6.98
N LYS A 291 18.23 25.78 8.05
CA LYS A 291 17.76 24.78 9.05
C LYS A 291 16.76 23.77 8.46
N GLY A 292 16.30 23.97 7.22
CA GLY A 292 15.35 23.09 6.55
C GLY A 292 13.95 23.09 7.19
N ILE A 293 13.59 24.15 7.92
CA ILE A 293 12.24 24.36 8.45
C ILE A 293 11.35 24.96 7.36
N LEU A 294 11.87 25.98 6.67
CA LEU A 294 11.24 26.61 5.52
C LEU A 294 11.86 26.13 4.21
N LYS A 295 11.16 26.39 3.10
CA LYS A 295 11.65 26.27 1.74
C LYS A 295 11.22 27.47 0.92
N ARG A 296 12.00 27.80 -0.10
CA ARG A 296 11.60 28.75 -1.13
C ARG A 296 10.61 28.10 -2.10
N VAL A 297 9.65 28.89 -2.54
CA VAL A 297 8.61 28.54 -3.51
C VAL A 297 8.56 29.65 -4.55
N SER A 298 9.02 29.34 -5.75
CA SER A 298 8.85 30.19 -6.92
C SER A 298 7.36 30.26 -7.26
N TYR A 299 6.76 31.45 -7.18
CA TYR A 299 5.31 31.59 -7.13
C TYR A 299 4.73 32.26 -8.39
N LEU A 300 5.28 33.40 -8.80
CA LEU A 300 4.88 34.09 -10.03
C LEU A 300 6.00 34.06 -11.07
N TYR A 301 5.62 33.76 -12.30
CA TYR A 301 6.51 33.74 -13.45
C TYR A 301 6.04 34.73 -14.51
N LYS A 302 6.93 35.61 -14.98
CA LYS A 302 6.67 36.49 -16.11
C LYS A 302 7.09 35.79 -17.40
N VAL A 303 6.16 35.69 -18.35
CA VAL A 303 6.44 35.17 -19.69
C VAL A 303 7.31 36.16 -20.46
N ARG A 304 8.29 35.63 -21.18
CA ARG A 304 9.16 36.33 -22.12
C ARG A 304 9.03 35.68 -23.49
N GLU A 305 9.19 36.47 -24.55
CA GLU A 305 9.14 35.95 -25.91
C GLU A 305 10.42 35.17 -26.24
N VAL A 306 10.33 33.85 -26.42
CA VAL A 306 11.44 33.00 -26.90
C VAL A 306 10.92 31.80 -27.71
N SER A 307 11.53 31.60 -28.89
CA SER A 307 11.61 30.42 -29.79
C SER A 307 10.34 29.58 -30.14
N ASN A 308 10.20 29.26 -31.43
CA ASN A 308 9.09 28.47 -31.99
C ASN A 308 9.14 26.95 -31.69
N ASP A 309 10.26 26.44 -31.18
CA ASP A 309 10.51 25.00 -31.03
C ASP A 309 10.28 24.50 -29.58
N LEU A 310 9.03 24.66 -29.12
CA LEU A 310 8.58 24.17 -27.82
C LEU A 310 7.63 22.96 -27.98
N SER A 311 7.68 22.03 -27.03
CA SER A 311 6.71 20.94 -26.94
C SER A 311 5.29 21.46 -26.75
N ASP A 312 4.29 20.68 -27.16
CA ASP A 312 2.88 21.05 -27.02
C ASP A 312 2.49 21.32 -25.57
N ASP A 313 3.07 20.59 -24.62
CA ASP A 313 2.84 20.77 -23.19
C ASP A 313 3.46 22.09 -22.68
N ALA A 314 4.66 22.45 -23.13
CA ALA A 314 5.31 23.71 -22.78
C ALA A 314 4.54 24.92 -23.33
N LYS A 315 4.09 24.83 -24.59
CA LYS A 315 3.20 25.83 -25.22
C LYS A 315 1.90 26.00 -24.45
N TRP A 316 1.29 24.88 -24.03
CA TRP A 316 0.06 24.91 -23.26
C TRP A 316 0.24 25.61 -21.91
N VAL A 317 1.36 25.37 -21.20
CA VAL A 317 1.68 26.06 -19.94
C VAL A 317 1.86 27.56 -20.14
N LEU A 318 2.59 27.99 -21.19
CA LEU A 318 2.74 29.41 -21.52
C LEU A 318 1.39 30.09 -21.80
N ASN A 319 0.48 29.40 -22.47
CA ASN A 319 -0.87 29.89 -22.76
C ASN A 319 -1.77 30.01 -21.51
N GLN A 320 -1.35 29.49 -20.34
CA GLN A 320 -2.07 29.72 -19.09
C GLN A 320 -1.76 31.08 -18.45
N ALA A 321 -0.84 31.86 -19.02
CA ALA A 321 -0.49 33.18 -18.51
C ALA A 321 -1.67 34.16 -18.62
N LYS A 322 -1.98 34.83 -17.52
CA LYS A 322 -2.93 35.95 -17.49
C LYS A 322 -2.14 37.25 -17.41
N ASN A 323 -2.33 38.16 -18.37
CA ASN A 323 -1.55 39.39 -18.49
C ASN A 323 -0.03 39.15 -18.52
N GLY A 324 0.40 38.06 -19.17
CA GLY A 324 1.81 37.66 -19.26
C GLY A 324 2.40 37.10 -17.96
N ILE A 325 1.58 36.80 -16.94
CA ILE A 325 2.02 36.22 -15.67
C ILE A 325 1.39 34.84 -15.48
N ILE A 326 2.21 33.86 -15.13
CA ILE A 326 1.78 32.52 -14.71
C ILE A 326 1.87 32.46 -13.19
N ASN A 327 0.76 32.13 -12.54
CA ASN A 327 0.71 31.80 -11.11
C ASN A 327 0.84 30.28 -10.94
N PHE A 328 1.83 29.85 -10.15
CA PHE A 328 2.12 28.44 -9.93
C PHE A 328 0.95 27.66 -9.32
N ASP A 329 0.24 28.23 -8.34
CA ASP A 329 -0.85 27.56 -7.64
C ASP A 329 -2.11 27.43 -8.50
N THR A 330 -2.42 28.46 -9.28
CA THR A 330 -3.50 28.39 -10.29
C THR A 330 -3.17 27.35 -11.37
N LEU A 331 -1.91 27.27 -11.81
CA LEU A 331 -1.48 26.29 -12.80
C LEU A 331 -1.57 24.85 -12.23
N LYS A 332 -1.08 24.64 -11.02
CA LYS A 332 -1.06 23.34 -10.32
C LYS A 332 -2.47 22.82 -10.00
N SER A 333 -3.44 23.72 -9.78
CA SER A 333 -4.83 23.36 -9.51
C SER A 333 -5.64 23.05 -10.78
N SER A 334 -5.12 23.35 -11.97
CA SER A 334 -5.78 23.08 -13.26
C SER A 334 -6.10 21.60 -13.48
N LYS A 335 -7.36 21.30 -13.80
CA LYS A 335 -7.82 19.94 -14.15
C LYS A 335 -7.16 19.43 -15.44
N GLU A 336 -6.93 20.33 -16.40
CA GLU A 336 -6.38 19.99 -17.71
C GLU A 336 -4.90 19.61 -17.60
N LEU A 337 -4.13 20.28 -16.74
CA LEU A 337 -2.75 19.91 -16.41
C LEU A 337 -2.66 18.47 -15.87
N LYS A 338 -3.58 18.10 -14.97
CA LYS A 338 -3.66 16.75 -14.40
C LYS A 338 -4.05 15.70 -15.46
N LYS A 339 -4.96 16.05 -16.38
CA LYS A 339 -5.38 15.17 -17.49
C LYS A 339 -4.23 14.89 -18.45
N ARG A 340 -3.43 15.92 -18.75
CA ARG A 340 -2.22 15.84 -19.59
C ARG A 340 -1.02 15.17 -18.90
N LYS A 341 -1.09 14.96 -17.57
CA LYS A 341 -0.01 14.40 -16.74
C LYS A 341 1.28 15.23 -16.79
N ILE A 342 1.15 16.54 -16.96
CA ILE A 342 2.28 17.47 -16.95
C ILE A 342 2.68 17.75 -15.50
N ASN A 343 3.99 17.72 -15.19
CA ASN A 343 4.50 18.23 -13.93
C ASN A 343 4.76 19.74 -14.05
N ALA A 344 3.90 20.55 -13.43
CA ALA A 344 3.98 22.01 -13.49
C ALA A 344 5.35 22.56 -13.08
N LEU A 345 5.97 21.99 -12.05
CA LEU A 345 7.25 22.47 -11.51
C LEU A 345 8.39 22.20 -12.50
N ASP A 346 8.47 20.97 -13.00
CA ASP A 346 9.52 20.56 -13.96
C ASP A 346 9.39 21.35 -15.28
N THR A 347 8.16 21.57 -15.74
CA THR A 347 7.91 22.35 -16.96
C THR A 347 8.27 23.82 -16.78
N LEU A 348 7.91 24.46 -15.66
CA LEU A 348 8.29 25.85 -15.39
C LEU A 348 9.80 26.01 -15.23
N PHE A 349 10.47 25.07 -14.57
CA PHE A 349 11.93 25.04 -14.46
C PHE A 349 12.61 24.93 -15.83
N MET A 350 12.09 24.06 -16.70
CA MET A 350 12.56 23.95 -18.09
C MET A 350 12.34 25.26 -18.87
N LEU A 351 11.14 25.86 -18.77
CA LEU A 351 10.80 27.13 -19.43
C LEU A 351 11.68 28.29 -18.92
N GLU A 352 12.04 28.29 -17.64
CA GLU A 352 12.93 29.28 -17.06
C GLU A 352 14.38 29.11 -17.54
N THR A 353 14.84 27.86 -17.64
CA THR A 353 16.19 27.52 -18.14
C THR A 353 16.41 27.99 -19.58
N ILE A 354 15.38 27.89 -20.43
CA ILE A 354 15.43 28.38 -21.82
C ILE A 354 15.07 29.87 -21.95
N GLY A 355 14.80 30.56 -20.84
CA GLY A 355 14.49 31.99 -20.80
C GLY A 355 13.07 32.39 -21.24
N ALA A 356 12.18 31.43 -21.49
CA ALA A 356 10.79 31.68 -21.90
C ALA A 356 9.92 32.20 -20.75
N VAL A 357 10.31 31.94 -19.50
CA VAL A 357 9.75 32.58 -18.31
C VAL A 357 10.85 33.06 -17.38
N LYS A 358 10.53 33.99 -16.48
CA LYS A 358 11.39 34.39 -15.37
C LYS A 358 10.59 34.46 -14.08
N CYS A 359 11.06 33.83 -13.00
CA CYS A 359 10.49 34.02 -11.68
C CYS A 359 10.59 35.50 -11.25
N ILE A 360 9.44 36.10 -10.90
CA ILE A 360 9.35 37.49 -10.44
C ILE A 360 8.93 37.60 -8.97
N GLU A 361 8.44 36.51 -8.38
CA GLU A 361 8.07 36.46 -6.98
C GLU A 361 8.45 35.11 -6.38
N GLU A 362 9.34 35.15 -5.39
CA GLU A 362 9.61 34.02 -4.50
C GLU A 362 8.87 34.19 -3.18
N ARG A 363 8.45 33.07 -2.62
CA ARG A 363 7.75 32.99 -1.35
C ARG A 363 8.35 31.89 -0.49
N TYR A 364 7.97 31.86 0.78
CA TYR A 364 8.40 30.88 1.76
C TYR A 364 7.20 30.06 2.24
N ASP A 365 7.38 28.74 2.32
CA ASP A 365 6.44 27.82 2.99
C ASP A 365 7.22 26.86 3.87
N PHE A 366 6.52 26.09 4.71
CA PHE A 366 7.15 25.00 5.43
C PHE A 366 7.73 23.97 4.47
N LYS A 367 8.89 23.41 4.79
CA LYS A 367 9.50 22.32 4.00
C LYS A 367 8.57 21.10 4.00
N ASN A 368 8.06 20.73 5.17
CA ASN A 368 7.21 19.56 5.39
C ASN A 368 5.72 19.88 5.19
N THR A 369 5.32 19.96 3.92
CA THR A 369 3.93 20.29 3.54
C THR A 369 2.94 19.11 3.55
N LYS A 370 3.40 17.88 3.79
CA LYS A 370 2.55 16.68 3.77
C LYS A 370 2.33 16.18 5.20
N ILE A 371 1.09 16.23 5.67
CA ILE A 371 0.74 15.84 7.04
C ILE A 371 1.07 14.37 7.30
N SER A 372 0.70 13.47 6.38
CA SER A 372 0.81 12.02 6.61
C SER A 372 2.24 11.48 6.68
N THR A 373 3.24 12.22 6.17
CA THR A 373 4.64 11.81 6.28
C THR A 373 5.24 12.20 7.62
N GLY A 374 4.63 13.17 8.32
CA GLY A 374 5.12 13.68 9.58
C GLY A 374 6.43 14.46 9.47
N LEU A 375 7.16 14.54 10.57
CA LEU A 375 8.48 15.14 10.68
C LEU A 375 9.51 14.05 10.99
N ALA A 376 10.65 14.06 10.30
CA ALA A 376 11.71 13.04 10.46
C ALA A 376 11.22 11.58 10.36
N GLY A 377 10.19 11.33 9.53
CA GLY A 377 9.60 10.00 9.37
C GLY A 377 8.62 9.60 10.48
N ILE A 378 8.23 10.53 11.36
CA ILE A 378 7.28 10.31 12.46
C ILE A 378 6.09 11.23 12.24
N ASN A 379 4.90 10.65 12.08
CA ASN A 379 3.64 11.38 12.00
C ASN A 379 3.04 11.57 13.39
N ARG A 380 2.89 10.50 14.17
CA ARG A 380 2.35 10.55 15.53
C ARG A 380 3.02 9.54 16.44
N ILE A 381 3.10 9.87 17.72
CA ILE A 381 3.45 8.93 18.79
C ILE A 381 2.27 8.85 19.75
N PHE A 382 1.69 7.66 19.90
CA PHE A 382 0.54 7.37 20.76
C PHE A 382 1.01 6.85 22.13
N LEU A 383 0.41 7.35 23.21
CA LEU A 383 0.64 6.91 24.57
C LEU A 383 -0.19 5.66 24.91
N PRO A 384 0.20 4.86 25.92
CA PRO A 384 -0.54 3.68 26.36
C PRO A 384 -2.03 3.91 26.67
N THR A 385 -2.36 5.09 27.19
CA THR A 385 -3.70 5.49 27.62
C THR A 385 -4.64 5.81 26.46
N CYS A 386 -4.14 5.84 25.22
CA CYS A 386 -4.93 6.07 24.02
C CYS A 386 -6.07 5.07 23.90
N LYS A 387 -7.31 5.57 23.80
CA LYS A 387 -8.49 4.74 23.54
C LYS A 387 -8.66 4.41 22.06
N ILE A 388 -8.06 5.23 21.20
CA ILE A 388 -8.25 5.16 19.75
C ILE A 388 -6.90 5.20 19.06
N TYR A 389 -6.60 4.13 18.32
CA TYR A 389 -5.56 4.11 17.31
C TYR A 389 -6.13 4.55 15.94
N PRO A 390 -5.32 5.16 15.06
CA PRO A 390 -5.74 5.47 13.71
C PRO A 390 -6.06 4.20 12.91
N THR A 391 -6.87 4.35 11.86
CA THR A 391 -7.14 3.26 10.93
C THR A 391 -5.83 2.65 10.42
N LEU A 392 -5.64 1.34 10.63
CA LEU A 392 -4.55 0.62 9.97
C LEU A 392 -4.81 0.61 8.46
N VAL A 393 -3.88 1.18 7.69
CA VAL A 393 -3.98 1.31 6.22
C VAL A 393 -2.97 0.40 5.53
N ALA A 394 -3.31 -0.05 4.33
CA ALA A 394 -2.48 -0.98 3.57
C ALA A 394 -1.09 -0.44 3.18
N SER A 395 -0.96 0.88 3.05
CA SER A 395 0.32 1.55 2.78
C SER A 395 1.18 1.73 4.03
N ASP A 396 0.66 1.35 5.20
CA ASP A 396 1.17 1.73 6.51
C ASP A 396 1.18 3.25 6.74
N THR A 397 1.44 3.63 7.99
CA THR A 397 1.58 5.02 8.43
C THR A 397 2.85 5.15 9.25
N ASN A 398 3.42 6.35 9.26
CA ASN A 398 4.51 6.74 10.14
C ASN A 398 4.02 6.98 11.59
N ASP A 399 3.10 6.14 12.06
CA ASP A 399 2.55 6.22 13.41
C ASP A 399 3.28 5.22 14.31
N TYR A 400 3.60 5.68 15.51
CA TYR A 400 4.39 4.97 16.50
C TYR A 400 3.63 4.94 17.84
N VAL A 401 4.03 4.03 18.70
CA VAL A 401 3.52 3.87 20.06
C VAL A 401 4.69 3.95 21.04
N THR A 402 4.40 4.35 22.27
CA THR A 402 5.33 4.23 23.40
C THR A 402 4.65 3.43 24.51
N THR A 403 5.46 2.75 25.32
CA THR A 403 5.04 2.11 26.57
C THR A 403 5.22 3.03 27.78
N GLU A 404 5.86 4.20 27.60
CA GLU A 404 6.05 5.20 28.64
C GLU A 404 4.71 5.82 29.04
N ASN A 405 4.44 5.84 30.33
CA ASN A 405 3.27 6.54 30.87
C ASN A 405 3.66 7.94 31.35
N LEU A 406 2.95 8.96 30.86
CA LEU A 406 3.29 10.36 31.10
C LEU A 406 2.25 11.02 32.00
N ASN A 407 2.64 11.32 33.24
CA ASN A 407 1.82 12.07 34.17
C ASN A 407 2.32 13.52 34.28
N ALA A 408 1.46 14.48 33.93
CA ALA A 408 1.74 15.91 34.03
C ALA A 408 0.48 16.70 34.37
N ASP A 409 0.61 17.77 35.16
CA ASP A 409 -0.54 18.58 35.62
C ASP A 409 -0.91 19.72 34.66
N ASN A 410 0.04 20.13 33.82
CA ASN A 410 -0.17 21.15 32.79
C ASN A 410 0.44 20.69 31.46
N ILE A 411 0.07 21.39 30.38
CA ILE A 411 0.46 21.01 29.03
C ILE A 411 1.95 21.23 28.75
N GLU A 412 2.58 22.23 29.37
CA GLU A 412 3.99 22.54 29.16
C GLU A 412 4.88 21.45 29.75
N ASP A 413 4.59 21.01 30.98
CA ASP A 413 5.21 19.86 31.63
C ASP A 413 4.94 18.56 30.85
N PHE A 414 3.71 18.36 30.37
CA PHE A 414 3.37 17.19 29.54
C PHE A 414 4.20 17.12 28.27
N ARG A 415 4.35 18.25 27.56
CA ARG A 415 5.20 18.37 26.37
C ARG A 415 6.67 18.16 26.71
N ALA A 416 7.17 18.76 27.79
CA ALA A 416 8.56 18.65 28.20
C ALA A 416 8.94 17.19 28.53
N LYS A 417 8.14 16.53 29.37
CA LYS A 417 8.30 15.10 29.70
C LYS A 417 8.27 14.23 28.46
N PHE A 418 7.28 14.42 27.57
CA PHE A 418 7.23 13.68 26.31
C PHE A 418 8.51 13.86 25.48
N MET A 419 8.99 15.09 25.33
CA MET A 419 10.20 15.36 24.54
C MET A 419 11.43 14.72 25.15
N GLU A 420 11.55 14.68 26.48
CA GLU A 420 12.69 14.10 27.19
C GLU A 420 12.63 12.58 27.26
N SER A 421 11.58 12.01 27.87
CA SER A 421 11.50 10.58 28.19
C SER A 421 11.04 9.71 27.03
N VAL A 422 10.35 10.27 26.02
CA VAL A 422 9.85 9.51 24.86
C VAL A 422 10.67 9.82 23.62
N TYR A 423 10.63 11.07 23.15
CA TYR A 423 11.19 11.40 21.85
C TYR A 423 12.72 11.39 21.82
N ARG A 424 13.39 12.15 22.71
CA ARG A 424 14.86 12.24 22.74
C ARG A 424 15.52 10.96 23.25
N ALA A 425 14.88 10.29 24.20
CA ALA A 425 15.33 8.98 24.68
C ALA A 425 15.16 7.86 23.63
N GLY A 426 14.34 8.08 22.59
CA GLY A 426 14.06 7.05 21.58
C GLY A 426 13.11 5.96 22.06
N ASN A 427 12.35 6.19 23.13
CA ASN A 427 11.44 5.22 23.75
C ASN A 427 10.10 5.16 23.00
N TYR A 428 10.14 4.91 21.69
CA TYR A 428 8.97 4.73 20.85
C TYR A 428 9.27 3.73 19.73
N ARG A 429 8.26 2.98 19.30
CA ARG A 429 8.39 1.98 18.24
C ARG A 429 7.14 1.90 17.39
N GLN A 430 7.25 1.31 16.20
CA GLN A 430 6.05 0.94 15.46
C GLN A 430 5.36 -0.23 16.16
N ILE A 431 4.06 -0.37 15.95
CA ILE A 431 3.32 -1.53 16.43
C ILE A 431 3.85 -2.83 15.81
N SER A 432 3.86 -3.91 16.57
CA SER A 432 4.23 -5.25 16.14
C SER A 432 3.14 -5.85 15.23
N LYS A 433 3.48 -6.94 14.56
CA LYS A 433 2.53 -7.71 13.73
C LYS A 433 1.37 -8.24 14.59
N GLN A 434 1.68 -8.72 15.80
CA GLN A 434 0.74 -9.28 16.75
C GLN A 434 -0.19 -8.21 17.33
N GLU A 435 0.34 -7.02 17.63
CA GLU A 435 -0.44 -5.85 18.05
C GLU A 435 -1.38 -5.41 16.93
N ALA A 436 -0.92 -5.37 15.67
CA ALA A 436 -1.78 -5.06 14.53
C ALA A 436 -2.94 -6.06 14.36
N CYS A 437 -2.68 -7.36 14.59
CA CYS A 437 -3.73 -8.38 14.63
C CYS A 437 -4.74 -8.08 15.74
N ARG A 438 -4.28 -7.87 16.99
CA ARG A 438 -5.14 -7.57 18.14
C ARG A 438 -5.99 -6.31 17.93
N ILE A 439 -5.39 -5.24 17.42
CA ILE A 439 -6.08 -3.98 17.08
C ILE A 439 -7.23 -4.24 16.10
N GLN A 440 -7.05 -5.13 15.11
CA GLN A 440 -8.08 -5.44 14.11
C GLN A 440 -9.04 -6.57 14.56
N GLY A 441 -8.79 -7.15 15.73
CA GLY A 441 -9.55 -8.23 16.36
C GLY A 441 -9.24 -9.64 15.81
N PHE A 442 -8.08 -9.82 15.19
CA PHE A 442 -7.52 -11.13 14.86
C PHE A 442 -6.75 -11.70 16.07
N PRO A 443 -6.60 -13.04 16.16
CA PRO A 443 -5.72 -13.67 17.15
C PRO A 443 -4.29 -13.14 17.04
N ALA A 444 -3.58 -12.99 18.17
CA ALA A 444 -2.20 -12.53 18.15
C ALA A 444 -1.27 -13.47 17.38
N ASN A 445 -1.56 -14.78 17.38
CA ASN A 445 -0.83 -15.80 16.63
C ASN A 445 -1.31 -15.99 15.18
N PHE A 446 -2.15 -15.08 14.65
CA PHE A 446 -2.59 -15.15 13.26
C PHE A 446 -1.40 -15.04 12.30
N LEU A 447 -1.24 -16.02 11.42
CA LEU A 447 -0.10 -16.11 10.53
C LEU A 447 -0.23 -15.02 9.46
N LEU A 448 0.81 -14.21 9.30
CA LEU A 448 0.92 -13.21 8.23
C LEU A 448 2.34 -13.27 7.65
N PRO A 449 2.54 -12.79 6.40
CA PRO A 449 3.86 -12.70 5.79
C PRO A 449 4.88 -11.97 6.68
N PRO A 450 6.19 -12.25 6.54
CA PRO A 450 7.20 -11.74 7.47
C PRO A 450 7.44 -10.22 7.38
N THR A 451 7.29 -9.62 6.19
CA THR A 451 7.65 -8.22 5.99
C THR A 451 6.51 -7.26 6.32
N ARG A 452 6.83 -6.15 7.00
CA ARG A 452 5.85 -5.10 7.40
C ARG A 452 4.95 -4.64 6.28
N ALA A 453 5.53 -4.30 5.14
CA ALA A 453 4.77 -3.86 3.97
C ALA A 453 3.74 -4.91 3.50
N ARG A 454 4.07 -6.21 3.55
CA ARG A 454 3.16 -7.28 3.11
C ARG A 454 2.04 -7.50 4.12
N TRP A 455 2.36 -7.64 5.41
CA TRP A 455 1.32 -7.90 6.41
C TRP A 455 0.44 -6.67 6.69
N MET A 456 0.98 -5.44 6.63
CA MET A 456 0.17 -4.22 6.69
C MET A 456 -0.79 -4.12 5.51
N LYS A 457 -0.35 -4.49 4.30
CA LYS A 457 -1.21 -4.53 3.11
C LYS A 457 -2.41 -5.47 3.30
N LEU A 458 -2.20 -6.59 3.98
CA LEU A 458 -3.27 -7.55 4.28
C LEU A 458 -4.18 -7.06 5.41
N ILE A 459 -3.62 -6.74 6.58
CA ILE A 459 -4.39 -6.31 7.76
C ILE A 459 -5.15 -5.00 7.50
N GLY A 460 -4.52 -4.01 6.86
CA GLY A 460 -5.15 -2.72 6.60
C GLY A 460 -6.35 -2.78 5.65
N ASN A 461 -6.34 -3.75 4.71
CA ASN A 461 -7.45 -4.02 3.81
C ASN A 461 -8.50 -4.98 4.40
N SER A 462 -8.22 -5.61 5.53
CA SER A 462 -9.15 -6.52 6.19
C SER A 462 -10.32 -5.77 6.86
N VAL A 463 -11.43 -6.46 7.04
CA VAL A 463 -12.53 -6.01 7.89
C VAL A 463 -12.15 -6.10 9.37
N ALA A 464 -12.81 -5.32 10.22
CA ALA A 464 -12.62 -5.42 11.66
C ALA A 464 -13.49 -6.57 12.20
N VAL A 465 -12.84 -7.62 12.72
CA VAL A 465 -13.51 -8.88 13.10
C VAL A 465 -14.62 -8.66 14.14
N PRO A 466 -14.45 -7.83 15.18
CA PRO A 466 -15.50 -7.63 16.19
C PRO A 466 -16.76 -6.97 15.62
N VAL A 467 -16.60 -6.03 14.67
CA VAL A 467 -17.73 -5.39 13.98
C VAL A 467 -18.50 -6.42 13.16
N ILE A 468 -17.79 -7.26 12.38
CA ILE A 468 -18.45 -8.30 11.59
C ILE A 468 -19.14 -9.33 12.49
N LYS A 469 -18.51 -9.71 13.61
CA LYS A 469 -19.11 -10.63 14.57
C LYS A 469 -20.40 -10.07 15.16
N MET A 470 -20.42 -8.78 15.52
CA MET A 470 -21.63 -8.10 15.99
C MET A 470 -22.71 -8.07 14.91
N LEU A 471 -22.36 -7.76 13.65
CA LEU A 471 -23.30 -7.76 12.54
C LEU A 471 -23.87 -9.16 12.27
N ALA A 472 -23.02 -10.18 12.28
CA ALA A 472 -23.42 -11.57 12.08
C ALA A 472 -24.36 -12.06 13.19
N ASN A 473 -24.07 -11.73 14.45
CA ASN A 473 -24.99 -12.01 15.57
C ASN A 473 -26.35 -11.31 15.39
N ALA A 474 -26.35 -10.03 15.00
CA ALA A 474 -27.59 -9.29 14.75
C ALA A 474 -28.43 -9.93 13.62
N ILE A 475 -27.78 -10.44 12.57
CA ILE A 475 -28.43 -11.18 11.48
C ILE A 475 -28.98 -12.52 11.97
N VAL A 476 -28.18 -13.30 12.69
CA VAL A 476 -28.57 -14.60 13.25
C VAL A 476 -29.79 -14.45 14.17
N ASN A 477 -29.80 -13.44 15.04
CA ASN A 477 -30.87 -13.16 16.00
C ASN A 477 -32.23 -12.80 15.34
N THR A 478 -32.25 -12.52 14.04
CA THR A 478 -33.53 -12.35 13.31
C THR A 478 -34.31 -13.65 13.14
N GLY A 479 -33.62 -14.80 13.30
CA GLY A 479 -34.14 -16.13 13.02
C GLY A 479 -34.04 -16.54 11.55
N VAL A 480 -33.34 -15.80 10.70
CA VAL A 480 -33.23 -16.08 9.24
C VAL A 480 -32.65 -17.47 8.91
N PHE A 481 -31.89 -18.05 9.84
CA PHE A 481 -31.27 -19.38 9.70
C PHE A 481 -31.91 -20.46 10.59
N GLU A 482 -33.04 -20.20 11.24
CA GLU A 482 -33.73 -21.20 12.07
C GLU A 482 -34.36 -22.31 11.20
N GLY A 483 -34.43 -23.53 11.76
CA GLY A 483 -35.03 -24.69 11.09
C GLY A 483 -34.15 -25.40 10.06
N GLN A 484 -32.83 -25.19 10.08
CA GLN A 484 -31.90 -25.87 9.18
C GLN A 484 -31.42 -27.22 9.74
N GLU A 485 -31.35 -28.23 8.87
CA GLU A 485 -30.68 -29.50 9.17
C GLU A 485 -29.17 -29.30 9.33
N ASN A 486 -28.50 -30.28 9.96
CA ASN A 486 -27.06 -30.23 10.12
C ASN A 486 -26.34 -30.17 8.77
N ILE A 487 -25.71 -29.04 8.48
CA ILE A 487 -24.93 -28.84 7.25
C ILE A 487 -23.70 -29.76 7.30
N THR A 488 -23.80 -30.89 6.60
CA THR A 488 -22.65 -31.73 6.32
C THR A 488 -22.03 -31.23 5.01
N VAL A 489 -20.94 -30.47 5.12
CA VAL A 489 -20.13 -30.16 3.92
C VAL A 489 -19.55 -31.48 3.43
N LYS A 490 -20.20 -32.10 2.43
CA LYS A 490 -19.58 -33.17 1.65
C LYS A 490 -18.42 -32.55 0.90
N ARG A 491 -17.25 -32.53 1.56
CA ARG A 491 -15.98 -32.28 0.89
C ARG A 491 -15.87 -33.38 -0.15
N LYS A 492 -16.18 -33.05 -1.41
CA LYS A 492 -15.70 -33.85 -2.52
C LYS A 492 -14.19 -33.74 -2.42
N HIS A 493 -13.57 -34.71 -1.76
CA HIS A 493 -12.22 -35.09 -2.12
C HIS A 493 -12.32 -35.46 -3.60
N LYS A 494 -12.06 -34.48 -4.46
CA LYS A 494 -11.69 -34.80 -5.82
C LYS A 494 -10.33 -35.43 -5.62
N ALA A 495 -10.31 -36.76 -5.49
CA ALA A 495 -9.11 -37.52 -5.77
C ALA A 495 -8.83 -37.22 -7.25
N ILE A 496 -8.07 -36.16 -7.47
CA ILE A 496 -7.45 -35.92 -8.76
C ILE A 496 -6.40 -37.01 -8.80
N GLN A 497 -6.52 -37.94 -9.75
CA GLN A 497 -5.37 -38.71 -10.15
C GLN A 497 -4.38 -37.69 -10.67
N LEU A 498 -3.42 -37.32 -9.81
CA LEU A 498 -2.39 -36.38 -10.17
C LEU A 498 -1.54 -37.09 -11.23
N ASP A 499 -1.64 -36.59 -12.45
CA ASP A 499 -0.60 -36.79 -13.44
C ASP A 499 0.69 -36.21 -12.84
N LEU A 500 1.77 -36.98 -12.95
CA LEU A 500 3.10 -36.63 -12.44
C LEU A 500 3.51 -35.21 -12.88
N LEU A 501 3.12 -34.79 -14.08
CA LEU A 501 3.38 -33.45 -14.62
C LEU A 501 2.61 -32.34 -13.86
N SER A 502 1.40 -32.61 -13.40
CA SER A 502 0.60 -31.64 -12.62
C SER A 502 1.18 -31.43 -11.22
N LEU A 503 1.71 -32.49 -10.61
CA LEU A 503 2.47 -32.44 -9.34
C LEU A 503 3.79 -31.66 -9.49
N PHE A 504 4.47 -31.80 -10.63
CA PHE A 504 5.69 -31.04 -10.95
C PHE A 504 5.41 -29.56 -11.25
N GLU A 505 4.24 -29.20 -11.78
CA GLU A 505 3.86 -27.79 -11.95
C GLU A 505 3.51 -27.11 -10.62
N GLU A 506 2.88 -27.83 -9.69
CA GLU A 506 2.44 -27.30 -8.41
C GLU A 506 3.56 -27.27 -7.34
N TYR A 507 4.45 -28.27 -7.32
CA TYR A 507 5.52 -28.43 -6.32
C TYR A 507 6.94 -28.41 -6.91
N GLY A 508 7.11 -28.17 -8.21
CA GLY A 508 8.39 -28.34 -8.91
C GLY A 508 9.55 -27.47 -8.42
N GLU A 509 9.28 -26.37 -7.72
CA GLU A 509 10.32 -25.50 -7.13
C GLU A 509 10.52 -25.79 -5.62
N HIS A 510 9.69 -26.61 -4.98
CA HIS A 510 9.78 -26.98 -3.55
C HIS A 510 9.55 -28.50 -3.36
N PRO A 511 10.61 -29.33 -3.46
CA PRO A 511 10.46 -30.74 -3.12
C PRO A 511 10.01 -30.85 -1.66
N ILE A 512 9.08 -31.78 -1.39
CA ILE A 512 8.64 -32.11 -0.03
C ILE A 512 9.89 -32.57 0.75
N THR A 513 10.39 -31.75 1.66
CA THR A 513 11.62 -32.05 2.44
C THR A 513 11.35 -32.71 3.78
N GLU A 514 10.10 -32.93 4.19
CA GLU A 514 9.79 -33.58 5.47
C GLU A 514 8.81 -34.74 5.27
N ASN A 515 9.38 -35.94 5.19
CA ASN A 515 8.69 -37.18 5.49
C ASN A 515 9.09 -37.58 6.91
N PHE A 516 8.13 -37.66 7.83
CA PHE A 516 8.30 -38.40 9.08
C PHE A 516 8.14 -39.88 8.77
N ILE A 517 9.25 -40.55 8.48
CA ILE A 517 9.32 -42.01 8.42
C ILE A 517 10.24 -42.48 9.54
N VAL A 518 9.66 -43.28 10.42
CA VAL A 518 10.29 -43.95 11.55
C VAL A 518 11.44 -44.83 11.04
N HIS A 519 12.59 -44.73 11.71
CA HIS A 519 13.81 -45.46 11.37
C HIS A 519 13.65 -46.97 11.48
N ASP A 520 14.22 -47.70 10.53
CA ASP A 520 14.88 -48.99 10.79
C ASP A 520 16.07 -49.19 9.83
N ASN A 521 17.26 -49.12 10.44
CA ASN A 521 18.54 -49.79 10.18
C ASN A 521 19.10 -50.09 8.76
N ASN A 522 20.42 -49.81 8.70
CA ASN A 522 21.55 -50.51 8.07
C ASN A 522 21.98 -50.21 6.62
N ASP A 523 23.15 -49.54 6.58
CA ASP A 523 24.39 -49.89 5.88
C ASP A 523 24.60 -49.71 4.36
N THR A 524 25.80 -49.12 4.09
CA THR A 524 26.70 -49.28 2.92
C THR A 524 26.29 -48.67 1.57
N SER A 525 27.17 -48.11 0.73
CA SER A 525 28.58 -47.68 0.80
C SER A 525 28.89 -46.83 -0.44
N TYR A 526 29.87 -45.92 -0.33
CA TYR A 526 30.49 -45.16 -1.42
C TYR A 526 31.09 -46.07 -2.51
N ASP A 527 30.84 -45.80 -3.80
CA ASP A 527 31.88 -45.33 -4.75
C ASP A 527 31.36 -45.15 -6.19
N LYS A 528 31.46 -43.92 -6.72
CA LYS A 528 31.82 -43.57 -8.11
C LYS A 528 31.72 -42.06 -8.30
N MET A 529 32.87 -41.39 -8.29
CA MET A 529 33.02 -40.03 -8.81
C MET A 529 32.54 -39.99 -10.27
N MET A 530 31.36 -39.41 -10.51
CA MET A 530 30.97 -38.95 -11.84
C MET A 530 31.26 -37.46 -11.96
N SER A 531 31.96 -37.11 -13.05
CA SER A 531 32.31 -35.74 -13.43
C SER A 531 31.07 -34.83 -13.37
N LYS A 532 31.16 -33.69 -12.67
CA LYS A 532 30.16 -32.62 -12.73
C LYS A 532 30.13 -32.04 -14.15
N ARG A 533 29.36 -32.63 -15.05
CA ARG A 533 28.75 -31.88 -16.15
C ARG A 533 27.56 -31.15 -15.54
N ASN A 534 27.66 -29.83 -15.41
CA ASN A 534 26.51 -29.00 -15.08
C ASN A 534 25.46 -29.27 -16.17
N ILE A 535 24.36 -29.92 -15.80
CA ILE A 535 23.23 -30.13 -16.70
C ILE A 535 22.64 -28.76 -16.96
N ILE A 536 22.81 -28.27 -18.19
CA ILE A 536 22.26 -26.99 -18.64
C ILE A 536 20.73 -27.15 -18.68
N LYS A 537 20.01 -26.28 -17.99
CA LYS A 537 18.54 -26.34 -17.94
C LYS A 537 17.95 -25.66 -19.16
N GLU A 538 17.55 -26.47 -20.15
CA GLU A 538 17.12 -25.95 -21.46
C GLU A 538 15.81 -25.13 -21.42
N ASP A 539 14.98 -25.36 -20.39
CA ASP A 539 13.70 -24.70 -20.13
C ASP A 539 13.85 -23.32 -19.46
N LYS A 540 15.04 -22.99 -18.94
CA LYS A 540 15.26 -21.73 -18.21
C LYS A 540 15.53 -20.55 -19.16
N ASN A 541 15.13 -19.37 -18.71
CA ASN A 541 15.23 -18.14 -19.47
C ASN A 541 16.69 -17.66 -19.58
N VAL A 542 17.05 -17.20 -20.77
CA VAL A 542 18.34 -16.59 -21.12
C VAL A 542 18.11 -15.12 -21.47
N LEU A 543 18.75 -14.23 -20.73
CA LEU A 543 18.85 -12.82 -21.08
C LEU A 543 20.02 -12.63 -22.06
N ILE A 544 19.71 -12.29 -23.30
CA ILE A 544 20.70 -11.89 -24.30
C ILE A 544 20.82 -10.37 -24.24
N SER A 545 22.03 -9.85 -24.02
CA SER A 545 22.23 -8.40 -23.96
C SER A 545 23.52 -7.96 -24.63
N LEU A 546 23.45 -6.78 -25.25
CA LEU A 546 24.61 -6.15 -25.88
C LEU A 546 25.69 -5.84 -24.84
N VAL A 547 26.90 -6.33 -25.07
CA VAL A 547 28.10 -5.93 -24.37
C VAL A 547 28.69 -4.72 -25.09
N LYS A 548 29.04 -3.67 -24.34
CA LYS A 548 29.69 -2.49 -24.90
C LYS A 548 31.15 -2.78 -25.23
N LYS A 549 31.68 -2.13 -26.27
CA LYS A 549 33.07 -2.30 -26.75
C LYS A 549 34.13 -2.21 -25.65
N ASP A 550 33.94 -1.37 -24.64
CA ASP A 550 34.87 -1.20 -23.52
C ASP A 550 34.93 -2.41 -22.57
N ASN A 551 33.94 -3.30 -22.61
CA ASN A 551 33.87 -4.53 -21.82
C ASN A 551 33.99 -5.83 -22.64
N GLU A 552 33.99 -5.76 -23.98
CA GLU A 552 34.01 -6.97 -24.85
C GLU A 552 35.19 -7.91 -24.56
N LYS A 553 36.37 -7.36 -24.26
CA LYS A 553 37.58 -8.16 -23.99
C LYS A 553 37.38 -9.15 -22.84
N ALA A 554 36.75 -8.70 -21.74
CA ALA A 554 36.50 -9.52 -20.55
C ALA A 554 35.51 -10.68 -20.79
N PHE A 555 34.64 -10.54 -21.80
CA PHE A 555 33.73 -11.61 -22.20
C PHE A 555 34.39 -12.57 -23.20
N LEU A 556 35.26 -12.05 -24.07
CA LEU A 556 36.02 -12.87 -25.03
C LEU A 556 37.06 -13.77 -24.33
N ASP A 557 37.71 -13.27 -23.27
CA ASP A 557 38.67 -14.03 -22.46
C ASP A 557 38.05 -14.78 -21.28
N LYS A 558 36.72 -14.67 -21.10
CA LYS A 558 35.92 -15.33 -20.05
C LYS A 558 36.29 -14.92 -18.62
N SER A 559 36.93 -13.76 -18.45
CA SER A 559 37.31 -13.22 -17.13
C SER A 559 36.22 -12.36 -16.46
N ALA A 560 35.15 -12.02 -17.18
CA ALA A 560 34.06 -11.19 -16.66
C ALA A 560 33.39 -11.82 -15.42
N LYS A 561 33.23 -11.03 -14.35
CA LYS A 561 32.49 -11.45 -13.13
C LYS A 561 31.19 -10.69 -12.92
N VAL A 562 31.08 -9.54 -13.58
CA VAL A 562 29.98 -8.59 -13.40
C VAL A 562 29.54 -8.07 -14.76
N TYR A 563 28.22 -8.03 -14.97
CA TYR A 563 27.60 -7.32 -16.08
C TYR A 563 26.72 -6.19 -15.54
N TYR A 564 26.92 -4.97 -16.03
CA TYR A 564 26.02 -3.86 -15.76
C TYR A 564 25.22 -3.49 -17.01
N THR A 565 23.95 -3.15 -16.80
CA THR A 565 23.00 -2.86 -17.87
C THR A 565 23.23 -1.50 -18.55
N GLY A 566 22.73 -1.33 -19.78
CA GLY A 566 22.75 -0.06 -20.53
C GLY A 566 21.67 0.94 -20.11
N LYS A 567 21.69 2.20 -20.61
CA LYS A 567 20.69 3.26 -20.26
C LYS A 567 19.28 2.92 -20.70
N LYS A 568 19.16 2.10 -21.74
CA LYS A 568 17.90 1.64 -22.32
C LYS A 568 17.63 0.19 -21.90
N PHE A 569 17.64 -0.05 -20.59
CA PHE A 569 17.25 -1.31 -19.97
C PHE A 569 15.88 -1.12 -19.27
N PRO A 570 14.98 -2.12 -19.27
CA PRO A 570 13.65 -2.00 -18.69
C PRO A 570 13.74 -1.60 -17.22
N THR A 571 12.84 -0.70 -16.82
CA THR A 571 12.69 -0.25 -15.44
C THR A 571 12.14 -1.33 -14.52
N THR A 572 11.68 -2.46 -15.08
CA THR A 572 11.17 -3.62 -14.33
C THR A 572 11.58 -4.90 -15.03
N VAL A 573 12.20 -5.82 -14.28
CA VAL A 573 12.52 -7.18 -14.75
C VAL A 573 12.04 -8.18 -13.71
N ALA A 574 11.33 -9.22 -14.16
CA ALA A 574 10.90 -10.29 -13.29
C ALA A 574 12.09 -11.18 -12.95
N LEU A 575 12.37 -11.41 -11.66
CA LEU A 575 13.55 -12.14 -11.20
C LEU A 575 13.58 -13.60 -11.68
N ASN A 576 12.41 -14.24 -11.81
CA ASN A 576 12.29 -15.60 -12.36
C ASN A 576 12.64 -15.70 -13.86
N LYS A 577 12.84 -14.56 -14.54
CA LYS A 577 13.34 -14.51 -15.92
C LYS A 577 14.86 -14.34 -16.03
N LEU A 578 15.56 -14.14 -14.91
CA LEU A 578 17.00 -13.86 -14.87
C LEU A 578 17.78 -15.08 -14.39
N PHE A 579 17.76 -16.15 -15.18
CA PHE A 579 18.49 -17.37 -14.86
C PHE A 579 19.85 -17.41 -15.55
N TYR A 580 19.84 -17.34 -16.89
CA TYR A 580 21.06 -17.28 -17.68
C TYR A 580 21.26 -15.90 -18.30
N PHE A 581 22.51 -15.58 -18.57
CA PHE A 581 22.96 -14.42 -19.32
C PHE A 581 23.77 -14.88 -20.53
N MET A 582 23.58 -14.23 -21.67
CA MET A 582 24.33 -14.51 -22.89
C MET A 582 24.80 -13.18 -23.51
N PRO A 583 26.12 -12.91 -23.52
CA PRO A 583 26.66 -11.68 -24.08
C PRO A 583 26.49 -11.66 -25.60
N TYR A 584 25.87 -10.59 -26.11
CA TYR A 584 25.86 -10.28 -27.53
C TYR A 584 27.02 -9.34 -27.84
N ILE A 585 27.96 -9.79 -28.67
CA ILE A 585 29.12 -9.00 -29.12
C ILE A 585 28.80 -8.37 -30.47
N LYS A 586 28.90 -7.04 -30.58
CA LYS A 586 28.48 -6.31 -31.79
C LYS A 586 29.30 -6.77 -32.99
N GLY A 587 28.63 -7.25 -34.04
CA GLY A 587 29.27 -7.75 -35.27
C GLY A 587 29.71 -9.22 -35.22
N LYS A 588 29.60 -9.89 -34.06
CA LYS A 588 29.80 -11.35 -33.95
C LYS A 588 28.52 -12.09 -33.62
N GLY A 589 27.76 -11.61 -32.62
CA GLY A 589 26.54 -12.26 -32.14
C GLY A 589 26.73 -12.90 -30.77
N VAL A 590 26.08 -14.06 -30.54
CA VAL A 590 26.12 -14.80 -29.26
C VAL A 590 26.85 -16.14 -29.40
N LYS A 591 27.49 -16.61 -28.33
CA LYS A 591 28.19 -17.90 -28.32
C LYS A 591 28.17 -18.55 -26.93
N ASP A 592 28.57 -17.79 -25.92
CA ASP A 592 28.87 -18.29 -24.58
C ASP A 592 27.72 -18.09 -23.60
N LEU A 593 27.48 -19.05 -22.72
CA LEU A 593 26.46 -19.00 -21.67
C LEU A 593 27.07 -18.69 -20.31
N TRP A 594 26.38 -17.82 -19.57
CA TRP A 594 26.72 -17.42 -18.22
C TRP A 594 25.52 -17.63 -17.30
N LEU A 595 25.77 -18.01 -16.05
CA LEU A 595 24.78 -18.09 -14.98
C LEU A 595 24.70 -16.75 -14.26
N ILE A 596 23.49 -16.23 -14.04
CA ILE A 596 23.28 -15.07 -13.17
C ILE A 596 23.18 -15.58 -11.73
N LYS A 597 24.16 -15.24 -10.89
CA LYS A 597 24.17 -15.61 -9.47
C LYS A 597 23.36 -14.64 -8.62
N VAL A 598 23.55 -13.35 -8.88
CA VAL A 598 22.94 -12.26 -8.11
C VAL A 598 22.52 -11.16 -9.07
N ALA A 599 21.32 -10.63 -8.87
CA ALA A 599 20.87 -9.40 -9.52
C ALA A 599 20.62 -8.34 -8.46
N ARG A 600 21.31 -7.20 -8.56
CA ARG A 600 21.22 -6.11 -7.59
C ARG A 600 21.31 -4.74 -8.27
N LEU A 601 20.92 -3.71 -7.54
CA LEU A 601 21.20 -2.34 -7.95
C LEU A 601 22.67 -2.03 -7.67
N GLY A 602 23.32 -1.36 -8.60
CA GLY A 602 24.73 -0.95 -8.52
C GLY A 602 25.00 0.21 -9.48
N PHE A 603 26.26 0.48 -9.78
CA PHE A 603 26.66 1.63 -10.59
C PHE A 603 27.27 1.22 -11.93
N ARG A 604 27.38 2.15 -12.88
CA ARG A 604 28.11 1.88 -14.13
C ARG A 604 29.58 1.65 -13.80
N LYS A 605 30.18 0.62 -14.40
CA LYS A 605 31.60 0.25 -14.20
C LYS A 605 31.96 -0.04 -12.74
N GLU A 606 30.98 -0.53 -11.98
CA GLU A 606 31.12 -0.91 -10.58
C GLU A 606 32.29 -1.89 -10.36
N GLY A 607 33.11 -1.62 -9.35
CA GLY A 607 34.28 -2.43 -9.03
C GLY A 607 35.48 -2.20 -9.95
N THR A 608 35.44 -1.17 -10.82
CA THR A 608 36.59 -0.73 -11.64
C THR A 608 37.01 0.70 -11.27
N PRO A 609 38.23 1.15 -11.61
CA PRO A 609 38.67 2.53 -11.37
C PRO A 609 37.83 3.62 -12.06
N LEU A 610 36.91 3.23 -12.96
CA LEU A 610 36.07 4.12 -13.76
C LEU A 610 34.59 4.05 -13.35
N GLU A 611 34.29 3.62 -12.12
CA GLU A 611 32.95 3.55 -11.55
C GLU A 611 32.28 4.95 -11.51
N ASP A 612 31.04 5.02 -12.00
CA ASP A 612 30.23 6.25 -12.01
C ASP A 612 29.05 6.11 -11.04
N LYS A 613 29.23 6.64 -9.82
CA LYS A 613 28.25 6.59 -8.73
C LYS A 613 26.96 7.39 -8.99
N ASN A 614 26.93 8.21 -10.04
CA ASN A 614 25.74 8.97 -10.43
C ASN A 614 24.89 8.23 -11.49
N ASP A 615 25.36 7.07 -11.98
CA ASP A 615 24.73 6.32 -13.06
C ASP A 615 24.28 4.94 -12.55
N LEU A 616 23.17 4.91 -11.79
CA LEU A 616 22.57 3.71 -11.19
C LEU A 616 22.08 2.72 -12.25
N ARG A 617 22.43 1.43 -12.09
CA ARG A 617 22.16 0.32 -13.01
C ARG A 617 21.64 -0.91 -12.29
N LEU A 618 20.99 -1.78 -13.05
CA LEU A 618 20.89 -3.19 -12.66
C LEU A 618 22.21 -3.88 -13.01
N VAL A 619 22.78 -4.58 -12.02
CA VAL A 619 24.06 -5.28 -12.09
C VAL A 619 23.84 -6.76 -11.81
N PHE A 620 24.41 -7.60 -12.67
CA PHE A 620 24.40 -9.05 -12.54
C PHE A 620 25.80 -9.54 -12.18
N GLU A 621 25.89 -10.32 -11.11
CA GLU A 621 27.06 -11.14 -10.83
C GLU A 621 26.90 -12.43 -11.62
N ILE A 622 27.88 -12.70 -12.48
CA ILE A 622 27.79 -13.74 -13.50
C ILE A 622 28.94 -14.74 -13.38
N GLU A 623 28.66 -15.98 -13.73
CA GLU A 623 29.65 -17.05 -13.79
C GLU A 623 29.58 -17.77 -15.14
N TYR A 624 30.73 -17.99 -15.77
CA TYR A 624 30.80 -18.66 -17.06
C TYR A 624 30.39 -20.13 -16.90
N VAL A 625 29.52 -20.62 -17.79
CA VAL A 625 29.05 -22.00 -17.80
C VAL A 625 29.76 -22.79 -18.89
N SER A 626 29.44 -22.52 -20.15
CA SER A 626 29.95 -23.24 -21.32
C SER A 626 29.61 -22.48 -22.61
N PRO A 627 30.23 -22.80 -23.76
CA PRO A 627 29.69 -22.36 -25.04
C PRO A 627 28.39 -23.10 -25.34
N ILE A 628 27.43 -22.44 -25.99
CA ILE A 628 26.18 -23.03 -26.50
C ILE A 628 26.26 -23.29 -28.01
N PHE A 629 27.10 -22.52 -28.71
CA PHE A 629 27.36 -22.68 -30.14
C PHE A 629 28.86 -22.85 -30.38
N ASP A 630 29.21 -23.64 -31.40
CA ASP A 630 30.61 -23.84 -31.80
C ASP A 630 31.22 -22.54 -32.33
N ASP A 631 30.43 -21.76 -33.08
CA ASP A 631 30.76 -20.44 -33.59
C ASP A 631 29.69 -19.39 -33.23
N TYR A 632 30.08 -18.12 -33.30
CA TYR A 632 29.20 -16.99 -32.99
C TYR A 632 27.97 -16.95 -33.92
N GLN A 633 26.79 -16.83 -33.32
CA GLN A 633 25.51 -16.84 -34.01
C GLN A 633 24.85 -15.46 -33.98
N SER A 634 24.38 -15.00 -35.14
CA SER A 634 23.61 -13.76 -35.21
C SER A 634 22.20 -13.97 -34.68
N VAL A 635 21.85 -13.23 -33.63
CA VAL A 635 20.49 -13.15 -33.07
C VAL A 635 19.98 -11.73 -33.26
N GLU A 636 18.72 -11.59 -33.65
CA GLU A 636 18.10 -10.28 -33.79
C GLU A 636 17.87 -9.65 -32.41
N LEU A 637 18.62 -8.61 -32.09
CA LEU A 637 18.28 -7.73 -30.98
C LEU A 637 17.20 -6.76 -31.47
N LYS A 638 16.07 -6.65 -30.75
CA LYS A 638 15.03 -5.67 -31.09
C LYS A 638 15.68 -4.28 -31.16
N ILE A 639 15.60 -3.60 -32.31
CA ILE A 639 16.41 -2.42 -32.70
C ILE A 639 16.40 -1.27 -31.66
N TRP A 640 15.38 -1.22 -30.79
CA TRP A 640 15.21 -0.22 -29.73
C TRP A 640 15.52 -0.71 -28.29
N ARG A 641 15.82 -2.00 -28.10
CA ARG A 641 16.13 -2.62 -26.81
C ARG A 641 17.48 -3.30 -26.92
N THR A 642 18.47 -2.87 -26.14
CA THR A 642 19.84 -3.43 -26.15
C THR A 642 19.92 -4.87 -25.60
N PHE A 643 18.79 -5.58 -25.54
CA PHE A 643 18.62 -6.91 -24.96
C PHE A 643 17.37 -7.60 -25.54
N THR A 644 17.30 -8.92 -25.40
CA THR A 644 16.11 -9.76 -25.62
C THR A 644 16.12 -10.93 -24.65
N ASP A 645 14.95 -11.46 -24.28
CA ASP A 645 14.80 -12.70 -23.52
C ASP A 645 14.31 -13.84 -24.43
N SER A 646 14.78 -15.07 -24.16
CA SER A 646 14.34 -16.32 -24.82
C SER A 646 14.67 -17.49 -23.89
N THR A 647 14.46 -18.73 -24.31
CA THR A 647 14.94 -19.94 -23.61
C THR A 647 16.10 -20.58 -24.36
N ILE A 648 16.90 -21.39 -23.67
CA ILE A 648 17.98 -22.16 -24.35
C ILE A 648 17.37 -23.06 -25.44
N TYR A 649 16.24 -23.71 -25.13
CA TYR A 649 15.51 -24.53 -26.09
C TYR A 649 15.12 -23.78 -27.36
N GLU A 650 14.56 -22.57 -27.24
CA GLU A 650 14.21 -21.74 -28.39
C GLU A 650 15.43 -21.35 -29.22
N LEU A 651 16.52 -20.94 -28.57
CA LEU A 651 17.77 -20.55 -29.24
C LEU A 651 18.36 -21.69 -30.07
N LEU A 652 18.40 -22.91 -29.51
CA LEU A 652 18.86 -24.11 -30.21
C LEU A 652 17.92 -24.50 -31.36
N LYS A 653 16.60 -24.29 -31.21
CA LYS A 653 15.59 -24.60 -32.24
C LYS A 653 15.65 -23.65 -33.43
N THR A 654 15.87 -22.34 -33.21
CA THR A 654 16.04 -21.37 -34.30
C THR A 654 17.27 -21.65 -35.16
N ASN A 655 18.33 -22.22 -34.57
CA ASN A 655 19.56 -22.50 -35.30
C ASN A 655 19.47 -23.77 -36.17
N LYS A 656 18.72 -24.78 -35.73
CA LYS A 656 18.43 -25.99 -36.53
C LYS A 656 17.60 -25.73 -37.80
N LYS A 657 16.95 -24.57 -37.93
CA LYS A 657 16.18 -24.18 -39.14
C LYS A 657 16.99 -23.38 -40.17
N LYS A 658 18.22 -22.97 -39.86
CA LYS A 658 19.08 -22.17 -40.74
C LYS A 658 20.25 -22.96 -41.36
N ASN A 659 20.43 -24.22 -40.97
CA ASN A 659 21.40 -25.15 -41.56
C ASN A 659 20.74 -26.11 -42.53
#